data_AF-A0A9N8YX56-F1
#
_entry.id   AF-A0A9N8YX56-F1
#
_cell.length_a   1.000
_cell.length_b   1.000
_cell.length_c   1.000
_cell.angle_alpha   90.00
_cell.angle_beta   90.00
_cell.angle_gamma   90.00
#
_symmetry.space_group_name_H-M   'P 1'
#
loop_
_entity.id
_entity.type
_entity.pdbx_description
1 polymer ?
#
loop_
_entity_poly.entity_id
_entity_poly.type
_entity_poly.pdbx_seq_one_letter_code
_entity_poly.pdbx_strand_id
1 'polypeptide(L)'
;MKDWQGPAIWIYNDAMFNEHDFNALLNIHEGGKRSDPTKIGRFGIGFNSCFHFTDVPSFVSGKYIQFLDPHEKFLGKQRGLQINFLENDKFRHLFKDQLAPYIGVEGCRFDKEFKGTLFRLPLRIRPSEICDEIFNTTKILNFLEKLKSSATSELLFFRNIESFEVMHITADSSPNQVMSKWKVNLTNITRDIQIQRRYTDDKFTSFRLNVEFRDGTKNVSNLWQVCIGGQKSIADEELIKFAERHRMLPRGGVAALLPLSNESDKNREDGRLYCYLPLPQITYLPVHLNGNWALSSDRSTVLLNNDSLADMDKSKLAWNRYLLLKILPNLYVKLLEEIVGFANNNNTITHKQIVEYFWPLPKSKEKNSIYVTEFGREVLKKLPIDKPLFWSATGVGSYVSLREGFFENDKFIIEILAEYSKVKSVQLPLDMLNELKLAGVELAPVPAGMVRQNLKGINNLSSKYKYHQLIKLLVFILEDENYEDLDDIYLIPLYDNQWGKFDKLSEQKYYLATREQQNLVPHVNLSNFVYDKYCEHPKLKAIFEHEKFHDQTNVRKFNATSLASLLAFELQPEQKITNWDPDSAIIPNKKWLDEIWKIILESNTSLELFSRYPLLEVIRPSRELILLDLKRPLLELPQSDMSHFEKLVIILQNLGIKFTDRSWDAKLGDYILRWTPETVLKSFGDLLKKNMRPFTKLAKDEVKAIRHFIIENWNDFSTSNGTKVKSEFREVLCKLPVWPTAAKGEKFKSPNDGLLPPKKIEILSPKSKCYSDKLFLNVKNDDYQKILEALNVHYVDLVNYLKNHYTFPREYDDNYFNFIKSVLTSSNFHEIQSWIESKPVIPNRSNKKLKTARDLYDHKTYIFRIAFEGTDRFLHDEFQNNTTYLNIMKRMGFKYQVTRQTFLECARAIQNQSQEQRYHSDDLIYRATTVVHYLYDNIDDLNYSDAEYEELAPFTQVALFHSAVIPKPTSPILTKYKKFGMPSAIQILEHLREVAFKLSKSNQWKYEEFLFKKMLDEMYNALNEECEDEDSELAKSFINGERIFLNIYPNENAFDESNWKAANDLIVGVSLSEEGFVKPSLAKYKKLLEIAGSGTLRSGEDLDDDSDQDDQAEKVNPQGEILLNSLQQSLKNGLSEPLNDVIFTVKDQKIAANRLVLACAADHFKHSFSSKYRDEDWSQEQENERQYKILMDLLEASDYYNLMNLKNETEKKLFEYVKLCNVDEVLDHASNYNADSLIKYCNKFIENNQSFL
;
A
#
# COMPACT_ATOMS: atom_id res chain seq x y z
N MET A 1 29.12 -66.48 -28.12
CA MET A 1 28.56 -65.13 -27.90
C MET A 1 28.37 -64.41 -29.25
N LYS A 2 27.54 -64.92 -30.18
CA LYS A 2 27.43 -64.35 -31.55
C LYS A 2 26.77 -62.95 -31.53
N ASP A 3 25.67 -62.83 -30.81
CA ASP A 3 24.86 -61.63 -30.70
C ASP A 3 25.62 -60.43 -30.08
N TRP A 4 26.72 -60.70 -29.38
CA TRP A 4 27.59 -59.72 -28.73
C TRP A 4 28.80 -59.29 -29.58
N GLN A 5 28.83 -59.64 -30.88
CA GLN A 5 29.88 -59.19 -31.81
C GLN A 5 29.53 -57.91 -32.60
N GLY A 6 28.35 -57.34 -32.37
CA GLY A 6 27.91 -56.10 -33.00
C GLY A 6 28.58 -54.82 -32.46
N PRO A 7 27.98 -53.65 -32.75
CA PRO A 7 28.44 -52.34 -32.25
C PRO A 7 28.65 -52.33 -30.73
N ALA A 8 29.67 -51.60 -30.28
CA ALA A 8 30.06 -51.56 -28.88
C ALA A 8 30.48 -50.14 -28.45
N ILE A 9 30.42 -49.88 -27.14
CA ILE A 9 31.09 -48.74 -26.52
C ILE A 9 32.46 -49.22 -26.04
N TRP A 10 33.53 -48.55 -26.48
CA TRP A 10 34.87 -48.77 -25.92
C TRP A 10 35.20 -47.68 -24.91
N ILE A 11 35.82 -48.05 -23.78
CA ILE A 11 36.26 -47.12 -22.74
C ILE A 11 37.70 -47.44 -22.37
N TYR A 12 38.61 -46.51 -22.69
CA TYR A 12 40.04 -46.64 -22.42
C TYR A 12 40.48 -45.78 -21.23
N ASN A 13 41.47 -46.26 -20.48
CA ASN A 13 42.30 -45.46 -19.59
C ASN A 13 43.73 -46.02 -19.55
N ASP A 14 44.69 -45.16 -19.20
CA ASP A 14 46.12 -45.45 -19.17
C ASP A 14 46.57 -46.22 -17.92
N ALA A 15 45.70 -46.39 -16.92
CA ALA A 15 45.98 -47.22 -15.75
C ALA A 15 45.79 -48.72 -16.04
N MET A 16 46.64 -49.55 -15.44
CA MET A 16 46.51 -51.02 -15.46
C MET A 16 45.85 -51.52 -14.17
N PHE A 17 45.05 -52.57 -14.27
CA PHE A 17 44.45 -53.23 -13.12
C PHE A 17 45.48 -54.10 -12.39
N ASN A 18 45.47 -54.04 -11.06
CA ASN A 18 46.13 -55.05 -10.22
C ASN A 18 45.18 -56.22 -9.94
N GLU A 19 45.68 -57.32 -9.36
CA GLU A 19 44.89 -58.53 -9.06
C GLU A 19 43.65 -58.24 -8.20
N HIS A 20 43.74 -57.30 -7.25
CA HIS A 20 42.60 -56.90 -6.43
C HIS A 20 41.52 -56.18 -7.27
N ASP A 21 41.89 -55.31 -8.21
CA ASP A 21 40.93 -54.64 -9.10
C ASP A 21 40.23 -55.65 -10.06
N PHE A 22 40.91 -56.71 -10.50
CA PHE A 22 40.28 -57.83 -11.24
C PHE A 22 39.30 -58.63 -10.37
N ASN A 23 39.71 -59.05 -9.18
CA ASN A 23 38.86 -59.82 -8.25
C ASN A 23 37.62 -59.03 -7.83
N ALA A 24 37.74 -57.71 -7.65
CA ALA A 24 36.64 -56.82 -7.30
C ALA A 24 35.56 -56.69 -8.40
N LEU A 25 35.86 -56.96 -9.67
CA LEU A 25 34.85 -56.99 -10.75
C LEU A 25 34.19 -58.36 -10.93
N LEU A 26 34.85 -59.46 -10.54
CA LEU A 26 34.21 -60.77 -10.46
C LEU A 26 33.15 -60.80 -9.35
N ASN A 27 33.46 -60.21 -8.19
CA ASN A 27 32.53 -60.09 -7.08
C ASN A 27 31.62 -58.85 -7.22
N ILE A 28 30.75 -58.83 -8.23
CA ILE A 28 29.82 -57.72 -8.57
C ILE A 28 28.99 -57.21 -7.37
N HIS A 29 28.83 -58.03 -6.32
CA HIS A 29 28.08 -57.74 -5.09
C HIS A 29 28.93 -57.11 -3.97
N GLU A 30 30.27 -57.26 -4.00
CA GLU A 30 31.19 -56.77 -2.98
C GLU A 30 32.07 -55.64 -3.51
N GLY A 31 31.69 -54.39 -3.24
CA GLY A 31 32.42 -53.22 -3.74
C GLY A 31 33.86 -53.09 -3.21
N GLY A 32 34.84 -53.58 -3.98
CA GLY A 32 36.26 -53.61 -3.59
C GLY A 32 36.92 -52.24 -3.32
N LYS A 33 36.32 -51.12 -3.71
CA LYS A 33 36.86 -49.75 -3.47
C LYS A 33 36.61 -49.22 -2.05
N ARG A 34 36.21 -50.06 -1.08
CA ARG A 34 35.83 -49.64 0.29
C ARG A 34 37.00 -49.28 1.21
N SER A 35 38.24 -49.69 0.91
CA SER A 35 39.42 -49.55 1.77
C SER A 35 40.27 -48.30 1.51
N ASP A 36 40.19 -47.70 0.33
CA ASP A 36 41.06 -46.60 -0.10
C ASP A 36 40.31 -45.25 -0.10
N PRO A 37 40.66 -44.29 0.78
CA PRO A 37 39.99 -43.00 0.84
C PRO A 37 40.30 -42.09 -0.36
N THR A 38 41.31 -42.42 -1.18
CA THR A 38 41.75 -41.65 -2.35
C THR A 38 40.98 -41.99 -3.63
N LYS A 39 40.40 -43.20 -3.73
CA LYS A 39 39.63 -43.67 -4.90
C LYS A 39 38.17 -43.17 -4.87
N ILE A 40 37.65 -42.81 -6.04
CA ILE A 40 36.24 -42.44 -6.28
C ILE A 40 35.41 -43.71 -6.55
N GLY A 41 34.15 -43.75 -6.08
CA GLY A 41 33.22 -44.87 -6.30
C GLY A 41 33.21 -45.94 -5.19
N ARG A 42 33.14 -45.52 -3.93
CA ARG A 42 33.30 -46.36 -2.71
C ARG A 42 32.25 -47.46 -2.48
N PHE A 43 31.16 -47.47 -3.26
CA PHE A 43 30.05 -48.41 -3.11
C PHE A 43 30.08 -49.62 -4.08
N GLY A 44 31.07 -49.74 -4.97
CA GLY A 44 31.20 -50.86 -5.93
C GLY A 44 30.25 -50.81 -7.13
N ILE A 45 28.98 -50.46 -6.91
CA ILE A 45 27.87 -50.50 -7.89
C ILE A 45 28.10 -49.60 -9.13
N GLY A 46 29.07 -48.68 -9.11
CA GLY A 46 29.31 -47.74 -10.21
C GLY A 46 29.74 -48.38 -11.54
N PHE A 47 30.24 -49.62 -11.54
CA PHE A 47 30.48 -50.38 -12.77
C PHE A 47 29.16 -50.96 -13.34
N ASN A 48 28.18 -51.26 -12.49
CA ASN A 48 26.96 -51.97 -12.87
C ASN A 48 26.06 -51.11 -13.79
N SER A 49 26.30 -49.80 -13.91
CA SER A 49 25.63 -48.96 -14.92
C SER A 49 25.95 -49.38 -16.36
N CYS A 50 27.05 -50.10 -16.61
CA CYS A 50 27.33 -50.66 -17.93
C CYS A 50 26.24 -51.67 -18.36
N PHE A 51 25.54 -52.29 -17.41
CA PHE A 51 24.44 -53.21 -17.68
C PHE A 51 23.17 -52.54 -18.23
N HIS A 52 23.08 -51.21 -18.27
CA HIS A 52 22.07 -50.56 -19.12
C HIS A 52 22.33 -50.80 -20.61
N PHE A 53 23.59 -50.94 -21.03
CA PHE A 53 23.98 -51.04 -22.43
C PHE A 53 24.28 -52.47 -22.91
N THR A 54 24.75 -53.36 -22.03
CA THR A 54 25.26 -54.70 -22.38
C THR A 54 24.99 -55.72 -21.28
N ASP A 55 24.83 -57.01 -21.62
CA ASP A 55 24.79 -58.09 -20.61
C ASP A 55 26.14 -58.79 -20.43
N VAL A 56 27.06 -58.61 -21.39
CA VAL A 56 28.35 -59.32 -21.43
C VAL A 56 29.51 -58.31 -21.58
N PRO A 57 29.73 -57.43 -20.57
CA PRO A 57 30.84 -56.50 -20.60
C PRO A 57 32.16 -57.27 -20.50
N SER A 58 33.18 -56.80 -21.22
CA SER A 58 34.50 -57.42 -21.21
C SER A 58 35.61 -56.38 -21.32
N PHE A 59 36.81 -56.71 -20.87
CA PHE A 59 37.93 -55.77 -20.88
C PHE A 59 39.29 -56.43 -20.96
N VAL A 60 40.27 -55.69 -21.46
CA VAL A 60 41.68 -56.07 -21.54
C VAL A 60 42.48 -55.14 -20.61
N SER A 61 43.32 -55.71 -19.75
CA SER A 61 44.27 -54.94 -18.93
C SER A 61 45.51 -55.77 -18.63
N GLY A 62 46.70 -55.19 -18.82
CA GLY A 62 47.96 -55.93 -18.68
C GLY A 62 48.01 -57.16 -19.60
N LYS A 63 48.26 -58.34 -19.01
CA LYS A 63 48.31 -59.62 -19.74
C LYS A 63 46.99 -60.40 -19.75
N TYR A 64 45.91 -59.80 -19.24
CA TYR A 64 44.62 -60.49 -19.06
C TYR A 64 43.52 -59.87 -19.91
N ILE A 65 42.64 -60.72 -20.41
CA ILE A 65 41.30 -60.37 -20.88
C ILE A 65 40.28 -60.99 -19.92
N GLN A 66 39.25 -60.25 -19.54
CA GLN A 66 38.19 -60.72 -18.67
C GLN A 66 36.82 -60.49 -19.31
N PHE A 67 35.97 -61.52 -19.25
CA PHE A 67 34.56 -61.47 -19.64
C PHE A 67 33.71 -61.60 -18.39
N LEU A 68 32.61 -60.85 -18.30
CA LEU A 68 31.59 -60.99 -17.26
C LEU A 68 30.28 -61.41 -17.93
N ASP A 69 29.54 -62.30 -17.28
CA ASP A 69 28.32 -62.93 -17.79
C ASP A 69 27.37 -63.23 -16.61
N PRO A 70 26.63 -62.22 -16.10
CA PRO A 70 25.82 -62.39 -14.89
C PRO A 70 24.69 -63.42 -15.03
N HIS A 71 24.25 -63.72 -16.27
CA HIS A 71 23.28 -64.77 -16.58
C HIS A 71 23.90 -66.18 -16.64
N GLU A 72 25.23 -66.31 -16.51
CA GLU A 72 25.97 -67.58 -16.52
C GLU A 72 25.79 -68.43 -17.81
N LYS A 73 25.32 -67.80 -18.90
CA LYS A 73 24.78 -68.42 -20.11
C LYS A 73 25.84 -68.83 -21.13
N PHE A 74 26.98 -68.16 -21.12
CA PHE A 74 28.04 -68.26 -22.12
C PHE A 74 29.38 -68.75 -21.56
N LEU A 75 29.62 -68.56 -20.25
CA LEU A 75 30.88 -68.93 -19.57
C LEU A 75 30.80 -70.23 -18.75
N GLY A 76 29.73 -71.02 -18.89
CA GLY A 76 29.63 -72.37 -18.33
C GLY A 76 29.42 -72.41 -16.82
N LYS A 77 28.34 -71.76 -16.33
CA LYS A 77 28.03 -71.61 -14.89
C LYS A 77 29.06 -70.82 -14.09
N GLN A 78 29.69 -69.83 -14.74
CA GLN A 78 30.59 -68.87 -14.10
C GLN A 78 30.15 -67.45 -14.49
N ARG A 79 30.12 -66.54 -13.51
CA ARG A 79 29.71 -65.13 -13.73
C ARG A 79 30.80 -64.26 -14.35
N GLY A 80 32.01 -64.78 -14.46
CA GLY A 80 33.11 -64.13 -15.16
C GLY A 80 34.29 -65.07 -15.35
N LEU A 81 35.09 -64.81 -16.38
CA LEU A 81 36.23 -65.62 -16.79
C LEU A 81 37.41 -64.70 -17.12
N GLN A 82 38.51 -64.85 -16.38
CA GLN A 82 39.79 -64.17 -16.62
C GLN A 82 40.73 -65.10 -17.38
N ILE A 83 41.31 -64.63 -18.47
CA ILE A 83 42.21 -65.40 -19.33
C ILE A 83 43.51 -64.63 -19.51
N ASN A 84 44.63 -65.27 -19.17
CA ASN A 84 45.94 -64.79 -19.56
C ASN A 84 46.16 -65.12 -21.05
N PHE A 85 46.07 -64.13 -21.92
CA PHE A 85 46.15 -64.35 -23.37
C PHE A 85 47.60 -64.56 -23.85
N LEU A 86 48.61 -64.16 -23.07
CA LEU A 86 50.03 -64.37 -23.41
C LEU A 86 50.49 -65.80 -23.13
N GLU A 87 49.92 -66.45 -22.11
CA GLU A 87 50.25 -67.83 -21.72
C GLU A 87 49.34 -68.88 -22.42
N ASN A 88 48.33 -68.45 -23.18
CA ASN A 88 47.33 -69.35 -23.80
C ASN A 88 47.21 -69.15 -25.32
N ASP A 89 48.17 -69.69 -26.07
CA ASP A 89 48.19 -69.69 -27.54
C ASP A 89 46.95 -70.34 -28.16
N LYS A 90 46.47 -71.44 -27.55
CA LYS A 90 45.26 -72.14 -28.01
C LYS A 90 44.05 -71.21 -27.98
N PHE A 91 43.89 -70.43 -26.92
CA PHE A 91 42.81 -69.43 -26.84
C PHE A 91 42.95 -68.36 -27.94
N ARG A 92 44.14 -67.80 -28.15
CA ARG A 92 44.39 -66.81 -29.22
C ARG A 92 44.09 -67.35 -30.63
N HIS A 93 44.38 -68.62 -30.89
CA HIS A 93 44.14 -69.24 -32.20
C HIS A 93 42.69 -69.72 -32.41
N LEU A 94 42.01 -70.22 -31.37
CA LEU A 94 40.65 -70.75 -31.46
C LEU A 94 39.58 -69.66 -31.40
N PHE A 95 39.81 -68.57 -30.66
CA PHE A 95 38.82 -67.51 -30.41
C PHE A 95 39.21 -66.18 -31.08
N LYS A 96 39.82 -66.23 -32.28
CA LYS A 96 40.23 -65.03 -33.03
C LYS A 96 39.11 -64.00 -33.18
N ASP A 97 37.90 -64.46 -33.52
CA ASP A 97 36.72 -63.59 -33.70
C ASP A 97 36.27 -62.92 -32.40
N GLN A 98 36.55 -63.52 -31.24
CA GLN A 98 36.26 -62.94 -29.92
C GLN A 98 37.28 -61.85 -29.54
N LEU A 99 38.50 -61.92 -30.09
CA LEU A 99 39.59 -60.97 -29.84
C LEU A 99 39.66 -59.84 -30.89
N ALA A 100 39.27 -60.11 -32.14
CA ALA A 100 39.34 -59.15 -33.25
C ALA A 100 38.75 -57.75 -32.92
N PRO A 101 37.63 -57.60 -32.19
CA PRO A 101 37.05 -56.28 -31.87
C PRO A 101 37.84 -55.40 -30.89
N TYR A 102 38.98 -55.88 -30.40
CA TYR A 102 39.93 -55.08 -29.61
C TYR A 102 41.20 -54.74 -30.42
N ILE A 103 41.47 -55.43 -31.53
CA ILE A 103 42.74 -55.29 -32.24
C ILE A 103 42.78 -53.94 -32.97
N GLY A 104 43.85 -53.18 -32.73
CA GLY A 104 44.06 -51.84 -33.28
C GLY A 104 43.52 -50.71 -32.38
N VAL A 105 42.50 -50.97 -31.55
CA VAL A 105 41.98 -49.98 -30.59
C VAL A 105 43.04 -49.71 -29.52
N GLU A 106 43.48 -48.45 -29.40
CA GLU A 106 44.54 -48.01 -28.50
C GLU A 106 45.84 -48.85 -28.56
N GLY A 107 46.13 -49.42 -29.74
CA GLY A 107 47.31 -50.27 -29.94
C GLY A 107 47.24 -51.66 -29.31
N CYS A 108 46.05 -52.11 -28.86
CA CYS A 108 45.85 -53.48 -28.41
C CYS A 108 46.05 -54.50 -29.55
N ARG A 109 46.78 -55.59 -29.26
CA ARG A 109 47.26 -56.57 -30.26
C ARG A 109 47.27 -58.03 -29.81
N PHE A 110 47.15 -58.31 -28.50
CA PHE A 110 47.28 -59.65 -27.88
C PHE A 110 48.58 -60.42 -28.14
N ASP A 111 49.57 -59.83 -28.81
CA ASP A 111 50.94 -60.37 -28.97
C ASP A 111 51.87 -59.99 -27.81
N LYS A 112 51.53 -58.89 -27.12
CA LYS A 112 52.22 -58.36 -25.94
C LYS A 112 51.22 -57.87 -24.89
N GLU A 113 51.72 -57.58 -23.71
CA GLU A 113 50.98 -56.98 -22.60
C GLU A 113 50.38 -55.61 -23.00
N PHE A 114 49.10 -55.37 -22.69
CA PHE A 114 48.41 -54.11 -22.94
C PHE A 114 48.65 -53.12 -21.80
N LYS A 115 49.34 -52.00 -22.09
CA LYS A 115 49.71 -50.97 -21.12
C LYS A 115 48.59 -49.94 -20.93
N GLY A 116 47.53 -50.39 -20.27
CA GLY A 116 46.34 -49.63 -19.92
C GLY A 116 45.18 -50.56 -19.61
N THR A 117 43.95 -50.04 -19.63
CA THR A 117 42.72 -50.82 -19.49
C THR A 117 41.69 -50.39 -20.54
N LEU A 118 41.22 -51.35 -21.33
CA LEU A 118 40.26 -51.14 -22.42
C LEU A 118 39.02 -52.00 -22.20
N PHE A 119 37.91 -51.36 -21.83
CA PHE A 119 36.59 -52.00 -21.78
C PHE A 119 35.94 -52.01 -23.16
N ARG A 120 35.15 -53.05 -23.43
CA ARG A 120 34.23 -53.19 -24.55
C ARG A 120 32.85 -53.57 -23.99
N LEU A 121 31.86 -52.73 -24.27
CA LEU A 121 30.46 -52.91 -23.90
C LEU A 121 29.64 -53.15 -25.17
N PRO A 122 29.50 -54.40 -25.65
CA PRO A 122 28.73 -54.69 -26.86
C PRO A 122 27.24 -54.42 -26.64
N LEU A 123 26.62 -53.62 -27.53
CA LEU A 123 25.24 -53.15 -27.33
C LEU A 123 24.24 -54.30 -27.39
N ARG A 124 23.31 -54.33 -26.43
CA ARG A 124 22.21 -55.30 -26.36
C ARG A 124 21.29 -55.17 -27.59
N ILE A 125 20.99 -56.29 -28.25
CA ILE A 125 20.14 -56.34 -29.45
C ILE A 125 18.73 -56.90 -29.21
N ARG A 126 18.44 -57.44 -28.02
CA ARG A 126 17.15 -58.00 -27.59
C ARG A 126 17.00 -57.83 -26.08
N PRO A 127 15.78 -57.71 -25.50
CA PRO A 127 15.57 -57.62 -24.06
C PRO A 127 16.25 -58.76 -23.27
N SER A 128 16.57 -58.48 -22.01
CA SER A 128 17.26 -59.38 -21.08
C SER A 128 16.64 -59.27 -19.69
N GLU A 129 16.82 -60.28 -18.83
CA GLU A 129 16.31 -60.24 -17.44
C GLU A 129 17.01 -59.14 -16.60
N ILE A 130 18.14 -58.58 -17.09
CA ILE A 130 18.83 -57.45 -16.45
C ILE A 130 18.24 -56.11 -16.90
N CYS A 131 17.86 -55.98 -18.18
CA CYS A 131 17.31 -54.75 -18.74
C CYS A 131 16.60 -55.00 -20.07
N ASP A 132 15.38 -54.46 -20.20
CA ASP A 132 14.57 -54.52 -21.43
C ASP A 132 14.96 -53.47 -22.49
N GLU A 133 15.64 -52.39 -22.09
CA GLU A 133 15.95 -51.30 -23.02
C GLU A 133 17.07 -51.68 -24.01
N ILE A 134 16.82 -51.35 -25.28
CA ILE A 134 17.77 -51.49 -26.39
C ILE A 134 18.35 -50.11 -26.75
N PHE A 135 19.68 -50.04 -26.76
CA PHE A 135 20.44 -48.89 -27.22
C PHE A 135 21.02 -49.14 -28.61
N ASN A 136 20.85 -48.18 -29.52
CA ASN A 136 21.51 -48.17 -30.82
C ASN A 136 22.61 -47.09 -30.87
N THR A 137 23.48 -47.15 -31.88
CA THR A 137 24.60 -46.20 -32.03
C THR A 137 24.12 -44.74 -32.02
N THR A 138 22.97 -44.44 -32.63
CA THR A 138 22.39 -43.08 -32.65
C THR A 138 22.01 -42.58 -31.25
N LYS A 139 21.35 -43.41 -30.41
CA LYS A 139 21.07 -43.08 -29.01
C LYS A 139 22.37 -42.79 -28.23
N ILE A 140 23.41 -43.60 -28.42
CA ILE A 140 24.71 -43.42 -27.75
C ILE A 140 25.42 -42.14 -28.20
N LEU A 141 25.46 -41.87 -29.51
CA LEU A 141 26.05 -40.63 -30.03
C LEU A 141 25.28 -39.40 -29.52
N ASN A 142 23.95 -39.44 -29.49
CA ASN A 142 23.14 -38.37 -28.92
C ASN A 142 23.37 -38.18 -27.40
N PHE A 143 23.65 -39.24 -26.66
CA PHE A 143 24.03 -39.16 -25.24
C PHE A 143 25.41 -38.51 -25.06
N LEU A 144 26.39 -38.88 -25.89
CA LEU A 144 27.73 -38.29 -25.84
C LEU A 144 27.73 -36.81 -26.29
N GLU A 145 26.96 -36.43 -27.32
CA GLU A 145 26.78 -35.03 -27.71
C GLU A 145 26.05 -34.19 -26.63
N LYS A 146 25.20 -34.79 -25.79
CA LYS A 146 24.66 -34.09 -24.60
C LYS A 146 25.76 -33.81 -23.57
N LEU A 147 26.63 -34.79 -23.29
CA LEU A 147 27.75 -34.65 -22.34
C LEU A 147 28.76 -33.59 -22.77
N LYS A 148 28.94 -33.38 -24.08
CA LYS A 148 29.76 -32.32 -24.67
C LYS A 148 29.49 -30.93 -24.07
N SER A 149 28.25 -30.65 -23.65
CA SER A 149 27.85 -29.36 -23.05
C SER A 149 28.35 -29.14 -21.60
N SER A 150 28.75 -30.20 -20.88
CA SER A 150 29.32 -30.14 -19.52
C SER A 150 30.79 -30.55 -19.44
N ALA A 151 31.36 -31.09 -20.53
CA ALA A 151 32.66 -31.75 -20.52
C ALA A 151 33.83 -30.86 -20.04
N THR A 152 33.75 -29.54 -20.23
CA THR A 152 34.71 -28.55 -19.71
C THR A 152 34.74 -28.51 -18.19
N SER A 153 33.58 -28.49 -17.54
CA SER A 153 33.47 -28.30 -16.09
C SER A 153 33.57 -29.61 -15.29
N GLU A 154 33.47 -30.77 -15.94
CA GLU A 154 33.72 -32.09 -15.36
C GLU A 154 35.17 -32.32 -14.86
N LEU A 155 36.19 -31.73 -15.51
CA LEU A 155 37.59 -31.95 -15.11
C LEU A 155 38.02 -31.22 -13.83
N LEU A 156 37.23 -30.23 -13.37
CA LEU A 156 37.63 -29.26 -12.35
C LEU A 156 37.98 -29.89 -11.00
N PHE A 157 37.18 -30.86 -10.55
CA PHE A 157 37.33 -31.49 -9.23
C PHE A 157 37.86 -32.93 -9.29
N PHE A 158 38.20 -33.43 -10.48
CA PHE A 158 38.96 -34.67 -10.59
C PHE A 158 40.37 -34.52 -10.02
N ARG A 159 40.88 -35.61 -9.42
CA ARG A 159 42.19 -35.65 -8.76
C ARG A 159 43.34 -36.13 -9.67
N ASN A 160 43.02 -37.05 -10.60
CA ASN A 160 43.99 -37.74 -11.45
C ASN A 160 43.71 -37.61 -12.95
N ILE A 161 42.45 -37.38 -13.35
CA ILE A 161 42.08 -37.25 -14.77
C ILE A 161 42.52 -35.87 -15.25
N GLU A 162 43.31 -35.84 -16.32
CA GLU A 162 43.89 -34.62 -16.92
C GLU A 162 43.36 -34.38 -18.35
N SER A 163 42.79 -35.39 -18.99
CA SER A 163 42.07 -35.27 -20.27
C SER A 163 40.96 -36.31 -20.42
N PHE A 164 39.97 -35.99 -21.25
CA PHE A 164 38.89 -36.88 -21.68
C PHE A 164 38.64 -36.65 -23.17
N GLU A 165 38.43 -37.71 -23.95
CA GLU A 165 38.28 -37.64 -25.41
C GLU A 165 37.20 -38.62 -25.89
N VAL A 166 36.34 -38.16 -26.79
CA VAL A 166 35.29 -38.97 -27.42
C VAL A 166 35.67 -39.25 -28.86
N MET A 167 35.63 -40.52 -29.24
CA MET A 167 36.04 -41.03 -30.55
C MET A 167 34.94 -41.90 -31.17
N HIS A 168 34.91 -41.96 -32.50
CA HIS A 168 33.97 -42.79 -33.26
C HIS A 168 34.68 -43.55 -34.37
N ILE A 169 34.38 -44.85 -34.46
CA ILE A 169 34.85 -45.78 -35.51
C ILE A 169 33.62 -46.19 -36.32
N THR A 170 33.62 -45.94 -37.63
CA THR A 170 32.51 -46.31 -38.53
C THR A 170 32.74 -47.69 -39.13
N ALA A 171 31.66 -48.35 -39.58
CA ALA A 171 31.72 -49.70 -40.15
C ALA A 171 32.64 -49.82 -41.38
N ASP A 172 32.77 -48.74 -42.17
CA ASP A 172 33.60 -48.68 -43.37
C ASP A 172 35.04 -48.23 -43.09
N SER A 173 35.36 -47.83 -41.86
CA SER A 173 36.69 -47.36 -41.46
C SER A 173 37.54 -48.50 -40.92
N SER A 174 38.82 -48.54 -41.28
CA SER A 174 39.77 -49.43 -40.60
C SER A 174 39.90 -49.04 -39.12
N PRO A 175 40.22 -49.96 -38.19
CA PRO A 175 40.43 -49.62 -36.77
C PRO A 175 41.49 -48.53 -36.51
N ASN A 176 42.35 -48.25 -37.50
CA ASN A 176 43.37 -47.19 -37.46
C ASN A 176 42.86 -45.82 -37.94
N GLN A 177 41.61 -45.72 -38.43
CA GLN A 177 40.96 -44.49 -38.90
C GLN A 177 39.94 -43.99 -37.88
N VAL A 178 40.38 -43.86 -36.63
CA VAL A 178 39.54 -43.36 -35.53
C VAL A 178 39.30 -41.86 -35.71
N MET A 179 38.03 -41.44 -35.76
CA MET A 179 37.68 -40.02 -35.79
C MET A 179 37.48 -39.49 -34.37
N SER A 180 38.36 -38.61 -33.91
CA SER A 180 38.11 -37.79 -32.71
C SER A 180 36.93 -36.87 -32.98
N LYS A 181 35.93 -36.92 -32.10
CA LYS A 181 34.75 -36.04 -32.15
C LYS A 181 35.06 -34.74 -31.43
N TRP A 182 35.48 -34.87 -30.17
CA TRP A 182 35.87 -33.74 -29.34
C TRP A 182 36.71 -34.22 -28.15
N LYS A 183 37.52 -33.31 -27.61
CA LYS A 183 38.50 -33.56 -26.55
C LYS A 183 38.50 -32.43 -25.54
N VAL A 184 38.66 -32.77 -24.26
CA VAL A 184 38.91 -31.83 -23.17
C VAL A 184 40.23 -32.17 -22.50
N ASN A 185 41.10 -31.20 -22.27
CA ASN A 185 42.40 -31.41 -21.64
C ASN A 185 42.83 -30.22 -20.77
N LEU A 186 43.54 -30.52 -19.69
CA LEU A 186 44.16 -29.52 -18.83
C LEU A 186 45.56 -29.21 -19.38
N THR A 187 45.81 -27.97 -19.79
CA THR A 187 47.04 -27.58 -20.52
C THR A 187 48.17 -27.07 -19.65
N ASN A 188 47.86 -26.60 -18.43
CA ASN A 188 48.82 -25.95 -17.53
C ASN A 188 49.21 -26.82 -16.32
N ILE A 189 49.08 -28.15 -16.43
CA ILE A 189 49.31 -29.06 -15.31
C ILE A 189 50.82 -29.21 -15.03
N THR A 190 51.23 -28.69 -13.87
CA THR A 190 52.57 -28.89 -13.30
C THR A 190 52.55 -30.01 -12.26
N ARG A 191 53.74 -30.50 -11.88
CA ARG A 191 53.88 -31.50 -10.81
C ARG A 191 53.25 -31.02 -9.49
N ASP A 192 53.35 -29.73 -9.18
CA ASP A 192 52.79 -29.14 -7.96
C ASP A 192 51.25 -29.11 -8.00
N ILE A 193 50.64 -28.76 -9.14
CA ILE A 193 49.19 -28.81 -9.32
C ILE A 193 48.69 -30.25 -9.22
N GLN A 194 49.43 -31.24 -9.77
CA GLN A 194 49.10 -32.65 -9.57
C GLN A 194 49.18 -33.06 -8.10
N ILE A 195 50.18 -32.59 -7.35
CA ILE A 195 50.29 -32.85 -5.91
C ILE A 195 49.08 -32.23 -5.18
N GLN A 196 48.74 -30.96 -5.44
CA GLN A 196 47.62 -30.29 -4.80
C GLN A 196 46.26 -30.96 -5.11
N ARG A 197 46.00 -31.33 -6.38
CA ARG A 197 44.78 -32.05 -6.80
C ARG A 197 44.64 -33.43 -6.14
N ARG A 198 45.76 -34.14 -5.94
CA ARG A 198 45.78 -35.50 -5.35
C ARG A 198 45.81 -35.47 -3.82
N TYR A 199 46.53 -34.51 -3.26
CA TYR A 199 46.95 -34.46 -1.86
C TYR A 199 46.43 -33.18 -1.22
N THR A 200 45.21 -33.27 -0.68
CA THR A 200 44.70 -32.31 0.28
C THR A 200 44.94 -32.84 1.69
N ASP A 201 45.83 -32.20 2.42
CA ASP A 201 45.76 -32.18 3.88
C ASP A 201 44.51 -31.40 4.31
N ASP A 202 44.32 -31.25 5.62
CA ASP A 202 43.24 -30.44 6.21
C ASP A 202 43.50 -28.92 6.11
N LYS A 203 44.28 -28.52 5.10
CA LYS A 203 44.62 -27.13 4.75
C LYS A 203 43.90 -26.75 3.46
N PHE A 204 43.38 -25.53 3.41
CA PHE A 204 42.85 -24.97 2.17
C PHE A 204 44.02 -24.67 1.21
N THR A 205 43.88 -25.13 -0.02
CA THR A 205 44.86 -24.98 -1.10
C THR A 205 44.19 -24.34 -2.32
N SER A 206 44.96 -23.60 -3.11
CA SER A 206 44.48 -22.84 -4.27
C SER A 206 45.40 -23.08 -5.48
N PHE A 207 44.80 -23.26 -6.66
CA PHE A 207 45.52 -23.37 -7.93
C PHE A 207 44.62 -22.95 -9.10
N ARG A 208 45.24 -22.78 -10.28
CA ARG A 208 44.53 -22.41 -11.51
C ARG A 208 44.59 -23.55 -12.52
N LEU A 209 43.47 -23.86 -13.16
CA LEU A 209 43.36 -24.87 -14.21
C LEU A 209 42.97 -24.19 -15.52
N ASN A 210 43.78 -24.36 -16.57
CA ASN A 210 43.40 -23.97 -17.93
C ASN A 210 42.81 -25.18 -18.65
N VAL A 211 41.48 -25.18 -18.80
CA VAL A 211 40.71 -26.23 -19.47
C VAL A 211 40.58 -25.86 -20.94
N GLU A 212 41.17 -26.69 -21.80
CA GLU A 212 41.06 -26.59 -23.26
C GLU A 212 39.99 -27.57 -23.75
N PHE A 213 39.09 -27.11 -24.62
CA PHE A 213 38.04 -27.89 -25.27
C PHE A 213 38.21 -27.78 -26.80
N ARG A 214 38.34 -28.91 -27.48
CA ARG A 214 38.50 -29.01 -28.94
C ARG A 214 37.34 -29.77 -29.56
N ASP A 215 36.73 -29.20 -30.60
CA ASP A 215 35.64 -29.78 -31.39
C ASP A 215 35.89 -29.48 -32.87
N GLY A 216 36.50 -30.43 -33.58
CA GLY A 216 37.02 -30.21 -34.93
C GLY A 216 38.05 -29.06 -34.97
N THR A 217 37.71 -27.97 -35.65
CA THR A 217 38.54 -26.75 -35.73
C THR A 217 38.26 -25.74 -34.62
N LYS A 218 37.19 -25.91 -33.83
CA LYS A 218 36.88 -25.02 -32.70
C LYS A 218 37.76 -25.39 -31.51
N ASN A 219 38.40 -24.38 -30.93
CA ASN A 219 39.18 -24.52 -29.71
C ASN A 219 38.78 -23.41 -28.73
N VAL A 220 38.42 -23.79 -27.49
CA VAL A 220 38.01 -22.88 -26.42
C VAL A 220 38.86 -23.16 -25.19
N SER A 221 39.47 -22.13 -24.62
CA SER A 221 40.35 -22.24 -23.44
C SER A 221 39.81 -21.40 -22.29
N ASN A 222 39.46 -22.06 -21.19
CA ASN A 222 38.84 -21.45 -20.01
C ASN A 222 39.77 -21.59 -18.80
N LEU A 223 40.13 -20.47 -18.17
CA LEU A 223 40.96 -20.45 -16.97
C LEU A 223 40.09 -20.40 -15.71
N TRP A 224 40.21 -21.42 -14.87
CA TRP A 224 39.48 -21.56 -13.62
C TRP A 224 40.41 -21.35 -12.42
N GLN A 225 39.98 -20.54 -11.45
CA GLN A 225 40.57 -20.53 -10.11
C GLN A 225 39.84 -21.58 -9.27
N VAL A 226 40.59 -22.52 -8.69
CA VAL A 226 40.06 -23.62 -7.88
C VAL A 226 40.66 -23.55 -6.49
N CYS A 227 39.82 -23.66 -5.46
CA CYS A 227 40.22 -23.78 -4.06
C CYS A 227 39.66 -25.10 -3.50
N ILE A 228 40.49 -25.94 -2.88
CA ILE A 228 40.08 -27.22 -2.29
C ILE A 228 40.69 -27.44 -0.90
N GLY A 229 40.00 -28.19 -0.05
CA GLY A 229 40.49 -28.60 1.26
C GLY A 229 39.37 -29.08 2.18
N GLY A 230 39.60 -29.02 3.49
CA GLY A 230 38.66 -29.45 4.52
C GLY A 230 39.17 -29.10 5.91
N GLN A 231 38.75 -29.85 6.92
CA GLN A 231 39.28 -29.73 8.29
C GLN A 231 39.49 -31.12 8.93
N LYS A 232 40.43 -31.21 9.89
CA LYS A 232 40.78 -32.51 10.51
C LYS A 232 39.81 -32.91 11.62
N SER A 233 39.43 -31.93 12.42
CA SER A 233 38.60 -32.12 13.61
C SER A 233 37.19 -31.60 13.32
N ILE A 234 36.21 -32.44 13.62
CA ILE A 234 34.81 -32.06 13.71
C ILE A 234 34.53 -31.81 15.19
N ALA A 235 33.78 -30.75 15.53
CA ALA A 235 33.48 -30.43 16.93
C ALA A 235 32.24 -31.19 17.47
N ASP A 236 31.40 -31.67 16.54
CA ASP A 236 30.15 -32.37 16.79
C ASP A 236 30.38 -33.89 16.78
N GLU A 237 30.09 -34.56 17.90
CA GLU A 237 30.30 -36.01 18.04
C GLU A 237 29.42 -36.86 17.12
N GLU A 238 28.20 -36.44 16.79
CA GLU A 238 27.32 -37.20 15.90
C GLU A 238 27.85 -37.14 14.47
N LEU A 239 28.35 -35.98 14.06
CA LEU A 239 29.03 -35.83 12.77
C LEU A 239 30.36 -36.58 12.70
N ILE A 240 31.11 -36.73 13.81
CA ILE A 240 32.27 -37.65 13.86
C ILE A 240 31.81 -39.10 13.64
N LYS A 241 30.83 -39.57 14.41
CA LYS A 241 30.30 -40.95 14.32
C LYS A 241 29.75 -41.24 12.91
N PHE A 242 29.08 -40.28 12.29
CA PHE A 242 28.63 -40.35 10.89
C PHE A 242 29.81 -40.40 9.91
N ALA A 243 30.80 -39.52 10.06
CA ALA A 243 32.00 -39.48 9.23
C ALA A 243 32.76 -40.80 9.28
N GLU A 244 32.94 -41.40 10.46
CA GLU A 244 33.60 -42.70 10.64
C GLU A 244 32.79 -43.84 10.03
N ARG A 245 31.48 -43.92 10.35
CA ARG A 245 30.56 -44.96 9.84
C ARG A 245 30.49 -44.98 8.32
N HIS A 246 30.47 -43.82 7.69
CA HIS A 246 30.41 -43.66 6.23
C HIS A 246 31.81 -43.44 5.58
N ARG A 247 32.88 -43.45 6.38
CA ARG A 247 34.28 -43.17 6.00
C ARG A 247 34.48 -41.84 5.25
N MET A 248 33.65 -40.86 5.55
CA MET A 248 33.62 -39.55 4.90
C MET A 248 34.59 -38.59 5.56
N LEU A 249 35.22 -37.72 4.77
CA LEU A 249 36.07 -36.63 5.28
C LEU A 249 35.36 -35.29 5.03
N PRO A 250 35.42 -34.32 5.96
CA PRO A 250 34.71 -33.04 5.84
C PRO A 250 35.47 -32.12 4.88
N ARG A 251 35.35 -32.41 3.58
CA ARG A 251 36.14 -31.82 2.50
C ARG A 251 35.24 -31.32 1.38
N GLY A 252 35.70 -30.26 0.72
CA GLY A 252 35.03 -29.66 -0.41
C GLY A 252 35.97 -28.85 -1.30
N GLY A 253 35.37 -28.11 -2.22
CA GLY A 253 36.03 -27.23 -3.16
C GLY A 253 35.11 -26.16 -3.69
N VAL A 254 35.69 -25.05 -4.12
CA VAL A 254 35.00 -23.97 -4.81
C VAL A 254 35.80 -23.64 -6.08
N ALA A 255 35.13 -23.53 -7.22
CA ALA A 255 35.77 -23.20 -8.50
C ALA A 255 35.06 -22.04 -9.20
N ALA A 256 35.82 -21.09 -9.73
CA ALA A 256 35.33 -19.92 -10.44
C ALA A 256 36.01 -19.77 -11.80
N LEU A 257 35.23 -19.50 -12.84
CA LEU A 257 35.74 -19.14 -14.15
C LEU A 257 36.25 -17.70 -14.12
N LEU A 258 37.52 -17.48 -14.47
CA LEU A 258 38.12 -16.15 -14.46
C LEU A 258 37.79 -15.38 -15.75
N PRO A 259 37.29 -14.13 -15.67
CA PRO A 259 36.98 -13.33 -16.85
C PRO A 259 38.26 -12.80 -17.50
N LEU A 260 38.76 -13.53 -18.50
CA LEU A 260 39.98 -13.20 -19.24
C LEU A 260 39.79 -12.13 -20.34
N SER A 261 38.55 -11.85 -20.74
CA SER A 261 38.22 -10.86 -21.78
C SER A 261 36.79 -10.36 -21.65
N ASN A 262 36.47 -9.21 -22.25
CA ASN A 262 35.11 -8.66 -22.25
C ASN A 262 34.07 -9.55 -22.97
N GLU A 263 34.50 -10.54 -23.77
CA GLU A 263 33.57 -11.51 -24.36
C GLU A 263 33.17 -12.64 -23.39
N SER A 264 34.00 -12.93 -22.39
CA SER A 264 33.71 -13.98 -21.40
C SER A 264 32.48 -13.72 -20.53
N ASP A 265 32.03 -12.45 -20.43
CA ASP A 265 30.80 -12.07 -19.71
C ASP A 265 29.52 -12.61 -20.35
N LYS A 266 29.54 -12.96 -21.63
CA LYS A 266 28.38 -13.56 -22.33
C LYS A 266 28.23 -15.06 -22.09
N ASN A 267 29.27 -15.73 -21.59
CA ASN A 267 29.34 -17.18 -21.41
C ASN A 267 29.42 -17.57 -19.91
N ARG A 268 28.69 -16.85 -19.05
CA ARG A 268 28.60 -17.17 -17.62
C ARG A 268 27.80 -18.46 -17.40
N GLU A 269 28.44 -19.51 -16.91
CA GLU A 269 27.78 -20.73 -16.43
C GLU A 269 27.19 -20.50 -15.03
N ASP A 270 25.90 -20.84 -14.84
CA ASP A 270 25.28 -20.84 -13.51
C ASP A 270 25.95 -21.87 -12.58
N GLY A 271 26.27 -21.47 -11.35
CA GLY A 271 26.92 -22.32 -10.36
C GLY A 271 26.13 -23.58 -10.04
N ARG A 272 26.80 -24.74 -9.93
CA ARG A 272 26.20 -26.04 -9.61
C ARG A 272 26.86 -26.69 -8.40
N LEU A 273 26.16 -27.64 -7.78
CA LEU A 273 26.76 -28.57 -6.83
C LEU A 273 27.56 -29.65 -7.57
N TYR A 274 28.68 -30.07 -6.97
CA TYR A 274 29.55 -31.14 -7.48
C TYR A 274 29.83 -32.18 -6.39
N CYS A 275 29.91 -33.45 -6.79
CA CYS A 275 30.51 -34.53 -6.01
C CYS A 275 31.60 -35.17 -6.87
N TYR A 276 32.70 -34.43 -7.08
CA TYR A 276 33.73 -34.62 -8.12
C TYR A 276 33.20 -34.42 -9.55
N LEU A 277 32.02 -34.95 -9.88
CA LEU A 277 31.23 -34.68 -11.09
C LEU A 277 30.10 -33.67 -10.79
N PRO A 278 29.59 -32.95 -11.81
CA PRO A 278 28.44 -32.06 -11.65
C PRO A 278 27.19 -32.86 -11.23
N LEU A 279 26.42 -32.29 -10.31
CA LEU A 279 25.10 -32.77 -9.92
C LEU A 279 24.02 -31.95 -10.65
N PRO A 280 22.77 -32.47 -10.79
CA PRO A 280 21.68 -31.74 -11.46
C PRO A 280 21.31 -30.41 -10.80
N GLN A 281 21.62 -30.25 -9.51
CA GLN A 281 21.21 -29.13 -8.68
C GLN A 281 22.01 -27.85 -8.98
N ILE A 282 21.30 -26.86 -9.55
CA ILE A 282 21.80 -25.51 -9.82
C ILE A 282 21.66 -24.65 -8.56
N THR A 283 22.69 -23.83 -8.29
CA THR A 283 22.78 -22.90 -7.15
C THR A 283 22.70 -21.43 -7.56
N TYR A 284 22.84 -21.13 -8.87
CA TYR A 284 22.86 -19.76 -9.44
C TYR A 284 23.95 -18.83 -8.88
N LEU A 285 24.92 -19.37 -8.14
CA LEU A 285 26.11 -18.66 -7.68
C LEU A 285 27.09 -18.45 -8.84
N PRO A 286 27.99 -17.45 -8.79
CA PRO A 286 29.04 -17.25 -9.80
C PRO A 286 30.20 -18.27 -9.70
N VAL A 287 30.01 -19.37 -8.96
CA VAL A 287 31.02 -20.40 -8.67
C VAL A 287 30.38 -21.79 -8.61
N HIS A 288 31.18 -22.83 -8.80
CA HIS A 288 30.79 -24.22 -8.56
C HIS A 288 31.17 -24.67 -7.15
N LEU A 289 30.31 -25.45 -6.49
CA LEU A 289 30.48 -25.91 -5.11
C LEU A 289 30.64 -27.44 -5.06
N ASN A 290 31.87 -27.93 -4.87
CA ASN A 290 32.17 -29.34 -4.70
C ASN A 290 32.17 -29.75 -3.23
N GLY A 291 31.58 -30.89 -2.90
CA GLY A 291 31.56 -31.43 -1.54
C GLY A 291 31.64 -32.95 -1.54
N ASN A 292 32.20 -33.50 -0.46
CA ASN A 292 32.08 -34.92 -0.16
C ASN A 292 30.68 -35.19 0.43
N TRP A 293 29.63 -34.96 -0.36
CA TRP A 293 28.23 -34.98 0.06
C TRP A 293 27.74 -36.39 0.41
N ALA A 294 26.85 -36.46 1.40
CA ALA A 294 26.04 -37.64 1.69
C ALA A 294 24.81 -37.61 0.76
N LEU A 295 24.93 -38.29 -0.37
CA LEU A 295 23.90 -38.36 -1.41
C LEU A 295 22.74 -39.29 -1.01
N SER A 296 21.61 -39.11 -1.70
CA SER A 296 20.47 -40.02 -1.72
C SER A 296 20.84 -41.45 -2.20
N SER A 297 19.94 -42.42 -2.03
CA SER A 297 20.14 -43.82 -2.44
C SER A 297 20.35 -43.99 -3.95
N ASP A 298 19.62 -43.21 -4.76
CA ASP A 298 19.77 -43.06 -6.22
C ASP A 298 20.96 -42.17 -6.62
N ARG A 299 21.65 -41.56 -5.65
CA ARG A 299 22.84 -40.69 -5.80
C ARG A 299 22.66 -39.47 -6.71
N SER A 300 21.43 -39.06 -6.95
CA SER A 300 21.08 -37.95 -7.82
C SER A 300 21.01 -36.60 -7.09
N THR A 301 20.69 -36.59 -5.79
CA THR A 301 20.35 -35.38 -5.02
C THR A 301 21.15 -35.25 -3.73
N VAL A 302 21.34 -34.00 -3.28
CA VAL A 302 21.94 -33.65 -1.99
C VAL A 302 20.83 -33.16 -1.06
N LEU A 303 20.64 -33.81 0.08
CA LEU A 303 19.72 -33.35 1.10
C LEU A 303 20.30 -32.11 1.79
N LEU A 304 19.66 -30.95 1.62
CA LEU A 304 20.07 -29.64 2.17
C LEU A 304 18.96 -28.89 2.95
N ASN A 305 17.70 -29.31 2.76
CA ASN A 305 16.49 -28.81 3.44
C ASN A 305 15.88 -29.91 4.33
N ASN A 306 14.86 -29.56 5.13
CA ASN A 306 14.58 -30.22 6.42
C ASN A 306 13.14 -30.78 6.56
N ASP A 307 12.54 -31.23 5.47
CA ASP A 307 11.13 -31.63 5.42
C ASP A 307 10.92 -33.08 5.92
N SER A 308 10.33 -33.23 7.11
CA SER A 308 9.77 -34.49 7.68
C SER A 308 10.59 -35.77 7.46
N LEU A 309 11.92 -35.68 7.60
CA LEU A 309 12.86 -36.78 7.29
C LEU A 309 12.94 -37.84 8.40
N ALA A 310 13.15 -39.10 8.01
CA ALA A 310 13.54 -40.18 8.90
C ALA A 310 14.96 -39.97 9.49
N ASP A 311 15.27 -40.58 10.63
CA ASP A 311 16.50 -40.29 11.40
C ASP A 311 17.82 -40.56 10.63
N MET A 312 17.81 -41.52 9.70
CA MET A 312 18.96 -41.78 8.80
C MET A 312 19.24 -40.60 7.86
N ASP A 313 18.19 -39.92 7.40
CA ASP A 313 18.29 -38.80 6.47
C ASP A 313 18.55 -37.47 7.20
N LYS A 314 18.09 -37.32 8.44
CA LYS A 314 18.55 -36.24 9.36
C LYS A 314 20.07 -36.24 9.52
N SER A 315 20.69 -37.41 9.67
CA SER A 315 22.15 -37.54 9.81
C SER A 315 22.91 -37.12 8.53
N LYS A 316 22.40 -37.51 7.35
CA LYS A 316 22.96 -37.09 6.05
C LYS A 316 22.81 -35.58 5.84
N LEU A 317 21.65 -35.03 6.19
CA LEU A 317 21.36 -33.60 6.12
C LEU A 317 22.29 -32.80 7.01
N ALA A 318 22.48 -33.22 8.27
CA ALA A 318 23.41 -32.58 9.19
C ALA A 318 24.84 -32.53 8.63
N TRP A 319 25.32 -33.64 8.06
CA TRP A 319 26.62 -33.70 7.37
C TRP A 319 26.71 -32.74 6.18
N ASN A 320 25.69 -32.72 5.31
CA ASN A 320 25.66 -31.85 4.14
C ASN A 320 25.60 -30.37 4.55
N ARG A 321 24.76 -30.00 5.52
CA ARG A 321 24.69 -28.62 6.05
C ARG A 321 26.00 -28.22 6.74
N TYR A 322 26.70 -29.14 7.39
CA TYR A 322 28.03 -28.88 7.95
C TYR A 322 29.09 -28.58 6.88
N LEU A 323 29.12 -29.35 5.79
CA LEU A 323 29.97 -29.04 4.63
C LEU A 323 29.62 -27.67 4.03
N LEU A 324 28.33 -27.44 3.77
CA LEU A 324 27.83 -26.21 3.15
C LEU A 324 28.15 -24.97 4.00
N LEU A 325 27.89 -25.00 5.31
CA LEU A 325 27.95 -23.80 6.17
C LEU A 325 29.27 -23.64 6.93
N LYS A 326 30.06 -24.70 7.14
CA LYS A 326 31.32 -24.62 7.89
C LYS A 326 32.57 -24.78 7.03
N ILE A 327 32.59 -25.68 6.04
CA ILE A 327 33.75 -25.89 5.15
C ILE A 327 33.76 -24.91 3.97
N LEU A 328 32.73 -24.97 3.12
CA LEU A 328 32.71 -24.24 1.84
C LEU A 328 32.86 -22.72 1.96
N PRO A 329 32.34 -22.03 3.01
CA PRO A 329 32.48 -20.58 3.08
C PRO A 329 33.92 -20.13 3.28
N ASN A 330 34.74 -20.90 4.00
CA ASN A 330 36.17 -20.60 4.15
C ASN A 330 36.90 -20.74 2.80
N LEU A 331 36.52 -21.74 2.00
CA LEU A 331 37.05 -21.94 0.65
C LEU A 331 36.60 -20.85 -0.32
N TYR A 332 35.37 -20.33 -0.19
CA TYR A 332 34.89 -19.20 -0.99
C TYR A 332 35.62 -17.90 -0.61
N VAL A 333 35.79 -17.61 0.68
CA VAL A 333 36.61 -16.48 1.13
C VAL A 333 38.04 -16.58 0.59
N LYS A 334 38.65 -17.77 0.66
CA LYS A 334 39.99 -18.00 0.10
C LYS A 334 40.01 -17.80 -1.42
N LEU A 335 38.97 -18.24 -2.13
CA LEU A 335 38.82 -18.01 -3.56
C LEU A 335 38.79 -16.51 -3.88
N LEU A 336 38.04 -15.70 -3.14
CA LEU A 336 37.99 -14.24 -3.32
C LEU A 336 39.37 -13.59 -3.12
N GLU A 337 40.14 -14.00 -2.11
CA GLU A 337 41.53 -13.53 -1.93
C GLU A 337 42.40 -13.81 -3.17
N GLU A 338 42.34 -15.03 -3.71
CA GLU A 338 43.15 -15.44 -4.87
C GLU A 338 42.72 -14.74 -6.16
N ILE A 339 41.42 -14.47 -6.32
CA ILE A 339 40.86 -13.73 -7.45
C ILE A 339 41.27 -12.26 -7.40
N VAL A 340 41.17 -11.61 -6.23
CA VAL A 340 41.63 -10.20 -6.05
C VAL A 340 43.15 -10.11 -6.17
N GLY A 341 43.90 -11.10 -5.68
CA GLY A 341 45.35 -11.19 -5.88
C GLY A 341 45.74 -11.40 -7.35
N PHE A 342 44.98 -12.23 -8.10
CA PHE A 342 45.16 -12.37 -9.54
C PHE A 342 44.83 -11.08 -10.29
N ALA A 343 43.77 -10.38 -9.90
CA ALA A 343 43.39 -9.09 -10.46
C ALA A 343 44.56 -8.09 -10.35
N ASN A 344 44.96 -7.75 -9.12
CA ASN A 344 46.01 -6.75 -8.86
C ASN A 344 47.30 -6.93 -9.69
N ASN A 345 47.67 -8.16 -10.04
CA ASN A 345 48.90 -8.45 -10.78
C ASN A 345 48.80 -8.32 -12.31
N ASN A 346 47.60 -8.27 -12.91
CA ASN A 346 47.43 -8.44 -14.37
C ASN A 346 46.83 -7.24 -15.14
N ASN A 347 46.50 -6.12 -14.47
CA ASN A 347 45.97 -4.89 -15.09
C ASN A 347 44.84 -5.06 -16.15
N THR A 348 43.99 -6.10 -16.03
CA THR A 348 42.79 -6.28 -16.87
C THR A 348 41.64 -5.34 -16.49
N ILE A 349 40.77 -5.04 -17.44
CA ILE A 349 39.74 -3.99 -17.33
C ILE A 349 38.67 -4.30 -16.25
N THR A 350 38.46 -5.58 -15.92
CA THR A 350 37.46 -6.09 -14.97
C THR A 350 37.82 -5.94 -13.48
N HIS A 351 38.99 -5.40 -13.12
CA HIS A 351 39.45 -5.34 -11.72
C HIS A 351 38.51 -4.60 -10.78
N LYS A 352 37.97 -3.46 -11.22
CA LYS A 352 37.34 -2.46 -10.33
C LYS A 352 36.09 -2.97 -9.61
N GLN A 353 35.51 -4.10 -10.02
CA GLN A 353 34.28 -4.66 -9.44
C GLN A 353 34.35 -6.20 -9.30
N ILE A 354 35.54 -6.79 -9.20
CA ILE A 354 35.68 -8.26 -9.25
C ILE A 354 35.00 -9.00 -8.08
N VAL A 355 34.86 -8.37 -6.91
CA VAL A 355 34.09 -8.96 -5.79
C VAL A 355 32.57 -8.89 -6.02
N GLU A 356 32.06 -7.85 -6.69
CA GLU A 356 30.66 -7.80 -7.14
C GLU A 356 30.37 -8.88 -8.21
N TYR A 357 31.38 -9.22 -9.01
CA TYR A 357 31.31 -10.27 -10.02
C TYR A 357 31.13 -11.67 -9.42
N PHE A 358 31.87 -11.93 -8.33
CA PHE A 358 31.88 -13.17 -7.55
C PHE A 358 31.18 -13.01 -6.19
N TRP A 359 30.08 -12.26 -6.16
CA TRP A 359 29.30 -12.08 -4.94
C TRP A 359 28.68 -13.43 -4.49
N PRO A 360 28.71 -13.78 -3.19
CA PRO A 360 28.31 -15.12 -2.72
C PRO A 360 26.80 -15.33 -2.63
N LEU A 361 25.99 -14.51 -3.33
CA LEU A 361 24.54 -14.62 -3.44
C LEU A 361 24.13 -14.44 -4.92
N PRO A 362 23.13 -15.19 -5.42
CA PRO A 362 22.64 -15.03 -6.79
C PRO A 362 21.99 -13.66 -7.04
N LYS A 363 22.10 -13.17 -8.27
CA LYS A 363 21.60 -11.83 -8.66
C LYS A 363 20.07 -11.70 -8.74
N SER A 364 19.33 -12.81 -8.84
CA SER A 364 17.86 -12.80 -8.85
C SER A 364 17.31 -13.42 -7.57
N LYS A 365 16.51 -12.65 -6.83
CA LYS A 365 15.89 -13.07 -5.57
C LYS A 365 14.90 -14.23 -5.74
N GLU A 366 14.27 -14.34 -6.91
CA GLU A 366 13.38 -15.45 -7.27
C GLU A 366 14.10 -16.80 -7.40
N LYS A 367 15.41 -16.77 -7.69
CA LYS A 367 16.25 -17.98 -7.84
C LYS A 367 16.98 -18.37 -6.56
N ASN A 368 16.76 -17.65 -5.45
CA ASN A 368 17.44 -17.87 -4.20
C ASN A 368 16.75 -18.96 -3.37
N SER A 369 17.30 -20.17 -3.40
CA SER A 369 16.93 -21.18 -2.40
C SER A 369 17.38 -20.74 -0.99
N ILE A 370 16.70 -21.27 0.02
CA ILE A 370 17.02 -21.00 1.43
C ILE A 370 18.48 -21.37 1.72
N TYR A 371 18.91 -22.58 1.34
CA TYR A 371 20.28 -23.06 1.60
C TYR A 371 21.37 -22.24 0.89
N VAL A 372 21.11 -21.68 -0.30
CA VAL A 372 22.06 -20.78 -0.99
C VAL A 372 22.15 -19.44 -0.25
N THR A 373 21.02 -18.94 0.26
CA THR A 373 20.98 -17.70 1.04
C THR A 373 21.72 -17.85 2.38
N GLU A 374 21.52 -18.97 3.08
CA GLU A 374 22.27 -19.34 4.29
C GLU A 374 23.77 -19.45 4.02
N PHE A 375 24.14 -20.14 2.92
CA PHE A 375 25.52 -20.27 2.48
C PHE A 375 26.16 -18.89 2.25
N GLY A 376 25.54 -18.05 1.44
CA GLY A 376 26.06 -16.72 1.09
C GLY A 376 26.25 -15.82 2.31
N ARG A 377 25.31 -15.83 3.26
CA ARG A 377 25.45 -15.11 4.53
C ARG A 377 26.63 -15.61 5.36
N GLU A 378 26.84 -16.92 5.47
CA GLU A 378 28.04 -17.46 6.15
C GLU A 378 29.35 -17.14 5.41
N VAL A 379 29.34 -16.96 4.07
CA VAL A 379 30.51 -16.42 3.33
C VAL A 379 30.76 -14.96 3.73
N LEU A 380 29.75 -14.11 3.64
CA LEU A 380 29.86 -12.67 3.95
C LEU A 380 30.34 -12.43 5.38
N LYS A 381 29.78 -13.16 6.35
CA LYS A 381 30.16 -13.12 7.77
C LYS A 381 31.61 -13.55 8.04
N LYS A 382 32.21 -14.34 7.15
CA LYS A 382 33.59 -14.83 7.23
C LYS A 382 34.57 -13.99 6.41
N LEU A 383 34.13 -12.89 5.79
CA LEU A 383 35.02 -11.99 5.07
C LEU A 383 36.09 -11.41 6.02
N PRO A 384 37.38 -11.48 5.67
CA PRO A 384 38.45 -10.99 6.51
C PRO A 384 38.47 -9.46 6.58
N ILE A 385 38.31 -8.93 7.80
CA ILE A 385 38.24 -7.48 8.08
C ILE A 385 39.48 -6.72 7.58
N ASP A 386 40.65 -7.37 7.58
CA ASP A 386 41.96 -6.75 7.35
C ASP A 386 42.57 -7.04 5.96
N LYS A 387 41.88 -7.79 5.08
CA LYS A 387 42.40 -8.08 3.73
C LYS A 387 41.84 -7.10 2.71
N PRO A 388 42.66 -6.59 1.76
CA PRO A 388 42.19 -5.71 0.71
C PRO A 388 41.38 -6.51 -0.33
N LEU A 389 40.05 -6.48 -0.20
CA LEU A 389 39.12 -7.18 -1.09
C LEU A 389 38.24 -6.24 -1.91
N PHE A 390 37.98 -5.02 -1.41
CA PHE A 390 37.04 -4.09 -2.02
C PHE A 390 37.75 -2.99 -2.78
N TRP A 391 37.33 -2.68 -4.01
CA TRP A 391 37.99 -1.66 -4.82
C TRP A 391 37.58 -0.24 -4.37
N SER A 392 38.57 0.58 -4.04
CA SER A 392 38.39 2.01 -3.86
C SER A 392 38.93 2.76 -5.08
N ALA A 393 38.13 3.70 -5.61
CA ALA A 393 38.51 4.50 -6.77
C ALA A 393 39.46 5.66 -6.43
N THR A 394 39.74 5.92 -5.16
CA THR A 394 40.44 7.12 -4.69
C THR A 394 41.89 7.21 -5.15
N GLY A 395 42.28 8.39 -5.66
CA GLY A 395 43.63 8.63 -6.18
C GLY A 395 43.91 7.81 -7.44
N VAL A 396 44.92 6.92 -7.38
CA VAL A 396 45.22 5.98 -8.49
C VAL A 396 44.32 4.75 -8.50
N GLY A 397 43.49 4.58 -7.46
CA GLY A 397 42.68 3.39 -7.21
C GLY A 397 43.47 2.24 -6.58
N SER A 398 42.85 1.53 -5.63
CA SER A 398 43.47 0.39 -4.94
C SER A 398 42.41 -0.47 -4.24
N TYR A 399 42.72 -1.74 -3.96
CA TYR A 399 41.87 -2.53 -3.07
C TYR A 399 42.14 -2.18 -1.60
N VAL A 400 41.06 -2.10 -0.84
CA VAL A 400 41.04 -1.74 0.59
C VAL A 400 40.25 -2.78 1.37
N SER A 401 40.51 -2.85 2.67
CA SER A 401 39.87 -3.81 3.58
C SER A 401 38.56 -3.25 4.14
N LEU A 402 37.76 -4.09 4.81
CA LEU A 402 36.55 -3.63 5.51
C LEU A 402 36.88 -2.60 6.61
N ARG A 403 38.06 -2.71 7.24
CA ARG A 403 38.54 -1.74 8.25
C ARG A 403 38.94 -0.39 7.65
N GLU A 404 39.50 -0.39 6.45
CA GLU A 404 40.06 0.83 5.82
C GLU A 404 39.10 1.54 4.86
N GLY A 405 38.11 0.81 4.34
CA GLY A 405 37.15 1.30 3.35
C GLY A 405 35.94 1.99 3.98
N PHE A 406 35.53 3.11 3.38
CA PHE A 406 34.24 3.73 3.64
C PHE A 406 33.27 3.38 2.52
N PHE A 407 32.09 2.86 2.86
CA PHE A 407 31.17 2.23 1.90
C PHE A 407 29.98 3.15 1.59
N GLU A 408 29.68 3.32 0.30
CA GLU A 408 28.55 4.12 -0.19
C GLU A 408 27.95 3.47 -1.45
N ASN A 409 26.63 3.59 -1.64
CA ASN A 409 25.94 3.13 -2.85
C ASN A 409 26.05 4.14 -4.00
N ASP A 410 26.13 5.42 -3.66
CA ASP A 410 26.07 6.49 -4.62
C ASP A 410 27.39 6.66 -5.40
N LYS A 411 27.39 6.14 -6.63
CA LYS A 411 28.49 6.29 -7.59
C LYS A 411 28.96 7.74 -7.73
N PHE A 412 28.06 8.72 -7.68
CA PHE A 412 28.45 10.12 -7.83
C PHE A 412 29.20 10.66 -6.60
N ILE A 413 28.79 10.28 -5.39
CA ILE A 413 29.52 10.65 -4.17
C ILE A 413 30.90 10.00 -4.18
N ILE A 414 31.01 8.72 -4.58
CA ILE A 414 32.30 8.04 -4.77
C ILE A 414 33.18 8.73 -5.83
N GLU A 415 32.61 9.20 -6.94
CA GLU A 415 33.36 9.94 -7.97
C GLU A 415 33.92 11.28 -7.45
N ILE A 416 33.14 12.02 -6.66
CA ILE A 416 33.59 13.27 -6.00
C ILE A 416 34.70 12.98 -4.99
N LEU A 417 34.54 11.95 -4.15
CA LEU A 417 35.55 11.55 -3.18
C LEU A 417 36.84 11.07 -3.85
N ALA A 418 36.73 10.33 -4.94
CA ALA A 418 37.89 9.78 -5.63
C ALA A 418 38.79 10.87 -6.24
N GLU A 419 38.19 11.99 -6.64
CA GLU A 419 38.87 13.13 -7.25
C GLU A 419 39.38 14.16 -6.23
N TYR A 420 38.53 14.55 -5.27
CA TYR A 420 38.82 15.69 -4.36
C TYR A 420 39.20 15.26 -2.94
N SER A 421 39.05 13.99 -2.59
CA SER A 421 39.39 13.47 -1.25
C SER A 421 40.51 12.44 -1.29
N LYS A 422 41.12 12.21 -0.13
CA LYS A 422 42.02 11.07 0.14
C LYS A 422 41.31 9.93 0.89
N VAL A 423 40.00 10.05 1.12
CA VAL A 423 39.17 9.02 1.76
C VAL A 423 39.08 7.79 0.87
N LYS A 424 39.49 6.63 1.39
CA LYS A 424 39.40 5.31 0.74
C LYS A 424 37.93 4.87 0.64
N SER A 425 37.20 5.40 -0.33
CA SER A 425 35.78 5.13 -0.50
C SER A 425 35.52 4.01 -1.52
N VAL A 426 34.62 3.09 -1.18
CA VAL A 426 34.22 1.91 -1.95
C VAL A 426 32.77 2.08 -2.40
N GLN A 427 32.52 1.91 -3.70
CA GLN A 427 31.16 1.81 -4.22
C GLN A 427 30.65 0.36 -4.07
N LEU A 428 29.45 0.16 -3.51
CA LEU A 428 28.73 -1.12 -3.57
C LEU A 428 27.23 -0.91 -3.80
N PRO A 429 26.55 -1.74 -4.62
CA PRO A 429 25.09 -1.70 -4.77
C PRO A 429 24.36 -1.82 -3.42
N LEU A 430 23.21 -1.14 -3.29
CA LEU A 430 22.45 -1.09 -2.04
C LEU A 430 22.04 -2.47 -1.51
N ASP A 431 21.70 -3.41 -2.40
CA ASP A 431 21.43 -4.81 -2.02
C ASP A 431 22.64 -5.47 -1.34
N MET A 432 23.85 -5.31 -1.90
CA MET A 432 25.08 -5.89 -1.33
C MET A 432 25.43 -5.27 0.03
N LEU A 433 25.22 -3.96 0.20
CA LEU A 433 25.37 -3.28 1.49
C LEU A 433 24.38 -3.81 2.53
N ASN A 434 23.13 -4.07 2.13
CA ASN A 434 22.11 -4.64 3.01
C ASN A 434 22.42 -6.11 3.34
N GLU A 435 22.94 -6.90 2.40
CA GLU A 435 23.33 -8.29 2.62
C GLU A 435 24.53 -8.42 3.57
N LEU A 436 25.52 -7.51 3.49
CA LEU A 436 26.61 -7.40 4.47
C LEU A 436 26.07 -7.09 5.88
N LYS A 437 25.16 -6.11 6.00
CA LYS A 437 24.50 -5.78 7.28
C LYS A 437 23.70 -6.98 7.83
N LEU A 438 22.95 -7.68 6.99
CA LEU A 438 22.20 -8.89 7.37
C LEU A 438 23.10 -10.08 7.75
N ALA A 439 24.34 -10.12 7.26
CA ALA A 439 25.36 -11.09 7.69
C ALA A 439 26.06 -10.70 9.01
N GLY A 440 25.76 -9.51 9.56
CA GLY A 440 26.39 -8.98 10.77
C GLY A 440 27.76 -8.33 10.53
N VAL A 441 28.04 -7.87 9.30
CA VAL A 441 29.28 -7.16 8.97
C VAL A 441 29.06 -5.65 9.19
N GLU A 442 29.81 -5.08 10.12
CA GLU A 442 29.84 -3.63 10.34
C GLU A 442 30.61 -2.95 9.19
N LEU A 443 29.99 -1.92 8.59
CA LEU A 443 30.58 -1.12 7.52
C LEU A 443 30.63 0.35 7.95
N ALA A 444 31.77 1.00 7.77
CA ALA A 444 31.87 2.44 7.97
C ALA A 444 31.19 3.17 6.80
N PRO A 445 30.11 3.96 7.01
CA PRO A 445 29.57 4.81 5.97
C PRO A 445 30.52 5.99 5.71
N VAL A 446 30.50 6.56 4.50
CA VAL A 446 31.24 7.80 4.20
C VAL A 446 30.79 8.93 5.14
N PRO A 447 31.67 9.52 5.98
CA PRO A 447 31.25 10.57 6.89
C PRO A 447 31.13 11.92 6.18
N ALA A 448 29.95 12.55 6.23
CA ALA A 448 29.68 13.84 5.61
C ALA A 448 30.69 14.94 6.03
N GLY A 449 31.12 14.96 7.29
CA GLY A 449 32.18 15.86 7.78
C GLY A 449 33.54 15.71 7.09
N MET A 450 33.95 14.48 6.74
CA MET A 450 35.18 14.28 5.95
C MET A 450 35.01 14.82 4.53
N VAL A 451 33.81 14.71 3.95
CA VAL A 451 33.51 15.26 2.62
C VAL A 451 33.58 16.79 2.67
N ARG A 452 32.92 17.42 3.65
CA ARG A 452 32.98 18.88 3.87
C ARG A 452 34.42 19.39 3.94
N GLN A 453 35.27 18.77 4.75
CA GLN A 453 36.69 19.16 4.88
C GLN A 453 37.46 19.13 3.57
N ASN A 454 37.19 18.17 2.67
CA ASN A 454 37.87 18.07 1.38
C ASN A 454 37.27 18.99 0.30
N LEU A 455 36.05 19.52 0.48
CA LEU A 455 35.41 20.44 -0.46
C LEU A 455 35.75 21.93 -0.22
N LYS A 456 36.40 22.26 0.92
CA LYS A 456 36.76 23.65 1.25
C LYS A 456 37.70 24.26 0.21
N GLY A 457 37.39 25.48 -0.22
CA GLY A 457 38.16 26.24 -1.22
C GLY A 457 37.94 25.80 -2.67
N ILE A 458 37.16 24.74 -2.93
CA ILE A 458 36.92 24.23 -4.29
C ILE A 458 35.75 24.98 -4.95
N ASN A 459 36.08 25.96 -5.80
CA ASN A 459 35.11 26.84 -6.45
C ASN A 459 34.70 26.41 -7.89
N ASN A 460 35.31 25.36 -8.44
CA ASN A 460 35.12 24.95 -9.84
C ASN A 460 34.16 23.75 -10.04
N LEU A 461 33.54 23.22 -8.97
CA LEU A 461 32.60 22.09 -9.04
C LEU A 461 31.46 22.34 -10.03
N SER A 462 30.95 23.57 -10.05
CA SER A 462 29.90 24.07 -10.94
C SER A 462 30.25 24.01 -12.44
N SER A 463 31.54 24.07 -12.78
CA SER A 463 32.03 23.95 -14.17
C SER A 463 32.16 22.51 -14.65
N LYS A 464 32.25 21.55 -13.71
CA LYS A 464 32.54 20.15 -14.01
C LYS A 464 31.30 19.25 -13.92
N TYR A 465 30.39 19.53 -13.00
CA TYR A 465 29.24 18.65 -12.72
C TYR A 465 27.91 19.30 -13.04
N LYS A 466 26.93 18.47 -13.42
CA LYS A 466 25.57 18.94 -13.68
C LYS A 466 24.89 19.34 -12.38
N TYR A 467 24.00 20.32 -12.50
CA TYR A 467 23.22 20.89 -11.41
C TYR A 467 22.64 19.86 -10.43
N HIS A 468 21.92 18.86 -10.95
CA HIS A 468 21.26 17.84 -10.13
C HIS A 468 22.25 16.97 -9.33
N GLN A 469 23.49 16.85 -9.79
CA GLN A 469 24.54 16.11 -9.08
C GLN A 469 25.04 16.94 -7.88
N LEU A 470 25.26 18.24 -8.08
CA LEU A 470 25.69 19.15 -7.02
C LEU A 470 24.63 19.30 -5.92
N ILE A 471 23.34 19.27 -6.26
CA ILE A 471 22.26 19.19 -5.26
C ILE A 471 22.29 17.86 -4.48
N LYS A 472 22.62 16.75 -5.14
CA LYS A 472 22.79 15.44 -4.47
C LYS A 472 23.94 15.48 -3.46
N LEU A 473 25.06 16.12 -3.82
CA LEU A 473 26.18 16.37 -2.92
C LEU A 473 25.80 17.31 -1.77
N LEU A 474 25.06 18.39 -2.04
CA LEU A 474 24.57 19.32 -1.02
C LEU A 474 23.69 18.61 0.01
N VAL A 475 22.75 17.77 -0.44
CA VAL A 475 21.92 16.93 0.46
C VAL A 475 22.79 16.03 1.32
N PHE A 476 23.76 15.34 0.72
CA PHE A 476 24.67 14.42 1.42
C PHE A 476 25.50 15.13 2.51
N ILE A 477 26.06 16.31 2.22
CA ILE A 477 26.90 17.04 3.20
C ILE A 477 26.12 17.78 4.29
N LEU A 478 24.79 17.82 4.21
CA LEU A 478 23.90 18.43 5.23
C LEU A 478 23.14 17.39 6.07
N GLU A 479 23.18 16.11 5.69
CA GLU A 479 22.36 15.04 6.30
C GLU A 479 22.77 14.66 7.74
N ASP A 480 23.97 15.02 8.18
CA ASP A 480 24.44 14.83 9.58
C ASP A 480 24.14 16.02 10.51
N GLU A 481 23.38 17.01 10.01
CA GLU A 481 23.01 18.26 10.71
C GLU A 481 24.17 19.09 11.28
N ASN A 482 25.42 18.84 10.89
CA ASN A 482 26.58 19.58 11.38
C ASN A 482 26.97 20.67 10.36
N TYR A 483 26.43 21.87 10.59
CA TYR A 483 26.54 23.00 9.66
C TYR A 483 27.74 23.92 9.94
N GLU A 484 28.41 23.80 11.09
CA GLU A 484 29.57 24.67 11.44
C GLU A 484 30.78 24.40 10.54
N ASP A 485 30.93 23.15 10.10
CA ASP A 485 31.99 22.71 9.20
C ASP A 485 31.82 23.18 7.74
N LEU A 486 30.68 23.79 7.37
CA LEU A 486 30.39 24.18 5.98
C LEU A 486 31.20 25.37 5.46
N ASP A 487 31.87 26.12 6.33
CA ASP A 487 32.63 27.31 5.96
C ASP A 487 33.64 27.05 4.83
N ASP A 488 33.68 27.93 3.83
CA ASP A 488 34.50 27.85 2.60
C ASP A 488 34.06 26.82 1.54
N ILE A 489 32.81 26.34 1.58
CA ILE A 489 32.26 25.42 0.55
C ILE A 489 31.35 26.17 -0.44
N TYR A 490 31.63 26.03 -1.75
CA TYR A 490 30.90 26.67 -2.86
C TYR A 490 29.74 25.80 -3.38
N LEU A 491 28.72 25.56 -2.54
CA LEU A 491 27.56 24.71 -2.88
C LEU A 491 26.19 25.34 -2.57
N ILE A 492 26.08 26.67 -2.43
CA ILE A 492 24.77 27.34 -2.29
C ILE A 492 24.18 27.60 -3.68
N PRO A 493 23.03 27.03 -4.07
CA PRO A 493 22.42 27.23 -5.38
C PRO A 493 21.79 28.63 -5.52
N LEU A 494 22.35 29.52 -6.32
CA LEU A 494 21.86 30.92 -6.46
C LEU A 494 20.89 31.12 -7.62
N TYR A 495 20.06 32.17 -7.53
CA TYR A 495 18.98 32.40 -8.48
C TYR A 495 19.45 32.79 -9.89
N ASP A 496 20.64 33.37 -10.01
CA ASP A 496 21.31 33.71 -11.26
C ASP A 496 21.98 32.50 -11.96
N ASN A 497 21.74 31.28 -11.45
CA ASN A 497 22.39 30.01 -11.82
C ASN A 497 23.87 29.89 -11.45
N GLN A 498 24.39 30.79 -10.59
CA GLN A 498 25.73 30.63 -9.99
C GLN A 498 25.68 29.85 -8.68
N TRP A 499 26.85 29.65 -8.07
CA TRP A 499 27.00 28.91 -6.82
C TRP A 499 27.70 29.78 -5.77
N GLY A 500 26.97 30.07 -4.69
CA GLY A 500 27.44 30.85 -3.55
C GLY A 500 28.25 30.03 -2.56
N LYS A 501 29.01 30.73 -1.72
CA LYS A 501 29.88 30.15 -0.69
C LYS A 501 29.22 30.20 0.68
N PHE A 502 29.24 29.07 1.39
CA PHE A 502 28.98 29.04 2.83
C PHE A 502 30.09 29.81 3.56
N ASP A 503 29.72 30.92 4.19
CA ASP A 503 30.64 31.82 4.89
C ASP A 503 29.89 32.56 6.00
N LYS A 504 29.90 32.03 7.23
CA LYS A 504 29.09 32.56 8.33
C LYS A 504 29.46 34.02 8.66
N LEU A 505 30.75 34.37 8.54
CA LEU A 505 31.32 35.65 8.96
C LEU A 505 31.17 36.75 7.90
N SER A 506 31.06 36.39 6.61
CA SER A 506 30.84 37.35 5.52
C SER A 506 29.58 38.20 5.70
N GLU A 507 29.66 39.47 5.30
CA GLU A 507 28.51 40.37 5.23
C GLU A 507 27.47 39.91 4.19
N GLN A 508 27.91 39.16 3.17
CA GLN A 508 27.01 38.60 2.15
C GLN A 508 26.13 37.50 2.76
N LYS A 509 24.82 37.78 2.84
CA LYS A 509 23.79 36.81 3.23
C LYS A 509 22.98 36.37 2.02
N TYR A 510 22.61 35.08 2.01
CA TYR A 510 21.78 34.49 0.97
C TYR A 510 20.38 34.20 1.51
N TYR A 511 19.35 34.58 0.77
CA TYR A 511 17.96 34.54 1.24
C TYR A 511 17.16 33.42 0.56
N LEU A 512 16.51 32.60 1.37
CA LEU A 512 15.54 31.59 0.94
C LEU A 512 14.21 32.29 0.69
N ALA A 513 13.94 32.66 -0.56
CA ALA A 513 12.77 33.45 -0.96
C ALA A 513 12.07 32.84 -2.18
N THR A 514 10.74 32.77 -2.15
CA THR A 514 9.94 32.39 -3.32
C THR A 514 10.02 33.47 -4.40
N ARG A 515 9.68 33.13 -5.66
CA ARG A 515 9.62 34.11 -6.75
C ARG A 515 8.68 35.29 -6.46
N GLU A 516 7.61 35.06 -5.71
CA GLU A 516 6.68 36.12 -5.27
C GLU A 516 7.33 37.06 -4.25
N GLN A 517 8.08 36.50 -3.29
CA GLN A 517 8.85 37.27 -2.30
C GLN A 517 10.00 38.06 -2.95
N GLN A 518 10.68 37.50 -3.95
CA GLN A 518 11.71 38.20 -4.72
C GLN A 518 11.14 39.41 -5.48
N ASN A 519 9.93 39.31 -6.01
CA ASN A 519 9.24 40.44 -6.66
C ASN A 519 8.92 41.60 -5.68
N LEU A 520 9.04 41.40 -4.36
CA LEU A 520 8.92 42.48 -3.37
C LEU A 520 10.23 43.27 -3.20
N VAL A 521 11.34 42.79 -3.74
CA VAL A 521 12.67 43.43 -3.62
C VAL A 521 13.45 43.36 -4.95
N PRO A 522 12.90 43.91 -6.05
CA PRO A 522 13.44 43.78 -7.40
C PRO A 522 14.78 44.52 -7.65
N HIS A 523 15.19 45.45 -6.79
CA HIS A 523 16.49 46.10 -6.88
C HIS A 523 17.60 45.32 -6.14
N VAL A 524 17.25 44.28 -5.38
CA VAL A 524 18.21 43.33 -4.81
C VAL A 524 18.70 42.37 -5.90
N ASN A 525 20.01 42.16 -5.98
CA ASN A 525 20.62 41.28 -6.97
C ASN A 525 20.15 39.82 -6.79
N LEU A 526 19.83 39.14 -7.89
CA LEU A 526 19.42 37.72 -7.90
C LEU A 526 20.47 36.77 -7.28
N SER A 527 21.75 37.14 -7.32
CA SER A 527 22.84 36.43 -6.62
C SER A 527 22.73 36.45 -5.08
N ASN A 528 21.86 37.27 -4.49
CA ASN A 528 21.54 37.24 -3.06
C ASN A 528 20.44 36.23 -2.71
N PHE A 529 19.77 35.62 -3.68
CA PHE A 529 18.69 34.65 -3.43
C PHE A 529 19.11 33.21 -3.76
N VAL A 530 18.67 32.28 -2.92
CA VAL A 530 18.75 30.84 -3.20
C VAL A 530 17.68 30.49 -4.23
N TYR A 531 17.99 29.66 -5.24
CA TYR A 531 17.03 29.32 -6.29
C TYR A 531 15.85 28.51 -5.73
N ASP A 532 14.63 28.96 -6.05
CA ASP A 532 13.38 28.60 -5.37
C ASP A 532 13.05 27.09 -5.39
N LYS A 533 13.28 26.41 -6.52
CA LYS A 533 13.04 24.95 -6.66
C LYS A 533 13.81 24.07 -5.68
N TYR A 534 14.86 24.56 -5.02
CA TYR A 534 15.59 23.77 -4.01
C TYR A 534 15.01 23.89 -2.61
N CYS A 535 14.21 24.94 -2.37
CA CYS A 535 13.31 25.00 -1.21
C CYS A 535 12.15 23.99 -1.32
N GLU A 536 11.91 23.42 -2.51
CA GLU A 536 10.89 22.37 -2.74
C GLU A 536 11.45 20.94 -2.56
N HIS A 537 12.78 20.74 -2.55
CA HIS A 537 13.36 19.40 -2.40
C HIS A 537 13.12 18.88 -0.96
N PRO A 538 12.44 17.74 -0.73
CA PRO A 538 11.90 17.38 0.59
C PRO A 538 12.92 17.40 1.74
N LYS A 539 14.12 16.83 1.53
CA LYS A 539 15.19 16.85 2.56
C LYS A 539 15.76 18.25 2.80
N LEU A 540 15.92 19.06 1.74
CA LEU A 540 16.50 20.41 1.89
C LEU A 540 15.49 21.36 2.52
N LYS A 541 14.20 21.23 2.19
CA LYS A 541 13.12 21.99 2.82
C LYS A 541 13.13 21.83 4.34
N ALA A 542 13.19 20.60 4.85
CA ALA A 542 13.27 20.34 6.29
C ALA A 542 14.51 20.97 6.94
N ILE A 543 15.68 20.89 6.30
CA ILE A 543 16.93 21.50 6.78
C ILE A 543 16.84 23.04 6.78
N PHE A 544 16.29 23.63 5.70
CA PHE A 544 16.08 25.06 5.52
C PHE A 544 14.95 25.64 6.37
N GLU A 545 14.14 24.80 7.01
CA GLU A 545 13.15 25.18 8.02
C GLU A 545 13.74 25.21 9.44
N HIS A 546 14.92 24.61 9.69
CA HIS A 546 15.50 24.46 11.02
C HIS A 546 16.39 25.65 11.44
N GLU A 547 16.15 26.24 12.63
CA GLU A 547 16.85 27.46 13.09
C GLU A 547 18.36 27.31 13.15
N LYS A 548 18.85 26.19 13.71
CA LYS A 548 20.28 25.79 13.75
C LYS A 548 21.03 26.00 12.42
N PHE A 549 20.40 25.73 11.27
CA PHE A 549 21.03 25.91 9.96
C PHE A 549 21.28 27.39 9.64
N HIS A 550 20.37 28.28 10.01
CA HIS A 550 20.55 29.73 9.81
C HIS A 550 21.56 30.31 10.79
N ASP A 551 21.58 29.84 12.04
CA ASP A 551 22.52 30.31 13.07
C ASP A 551 23.97 29.90 12.76
N GLN A 552 24.17 28.77 12.08
CA GLN A 552 25.48 28.23 11.76
C GLN A 552 25.98 28.59 10.34
N THR A 553 25.15 29.19 9.47
CA THR A 553 25.53 29.60 8.10
C THR A 553 25.25 31.08 7.81
N ASN A 554 25.49 31.52 6.57
CA ASN A 554 25.03 32.81 6.00
C ASN A 554 23.70 32.71 5.22
N VAL A 555 23.03 31.57 5.22
CA VAL A 555 21.71 31.40 4.59
C VAL A 555 20.60 31.81 5.57
N ARG A 556 19.68 32.67 5.15
CA ARG A 556 18.61 33.25 5.97
C ARG A 556 17.24 32.98 5.36
N LYS A 557 16.21 32.79 6.19
CA LYS A 557 14.81 32.77 5.74
C LYS A 557 14.39 34.16 5.24
N PHE A 558 13.54 34.24 4.22
CA PHE A 558 12.85 35.47 3.89
C PHE A 558 11.73 35.71 4.91
N ASN A 559 12.03 36.52 5.93
CA ASN A 559 11.11 36.93 6.99
C ASN A 559 11.20 38.44 7.20
N ALA A 560 10.39 39.02 8.09
CA ALA A 560 10.40 40.46 8.35
C ALA A 560 11.77 41.03 8.78
N THR A 561 12.60 40.28 9.53
CA THR A 561 13.95 40.75 9.90
C THR A 561 14.86 40.85 8.67
N SER A 562 14.85 39.82 7.82
CA SER A 562 15.56 39.84 6.52
C SER A 562 15.02 40.97 5.62
N LEU A 563 13.69 41.13 5.53
CA LEU A 563 13.03 42.16 4.74
C LEU A 563 13.44 43.58 5.18
N ALA A 564 13.53 43.85 6.49
CA ALA A 564 13.98 45.15 7.00
C ALA A 564 15.41 45.54 6.58
N SER A 565 16.25 44.53 6.27
CA SER A 565 17.60 44.73 5.72
C SER A 565 17.59 44.92 4.20
N LEU A 566 16.68 44.23 3.49
CA LEU A 566 16.53 44.30 2.03
C LEU A 566 15.77 45.55 1.56
N LEU A 567 14.87 46.11 2.38
CA LEU A 567 14.12 47.33 2.05
C LEU A 567 15.01 48.56 1.77
N ALA A 568 16.26 48.58 2.25
CA ALA A 568 17.22 49.65 1.96
C ALA A 568 17.61 49.75 0.47
N PHE A 569 17.41 48.67 -0.31
CA PHE A 569 17.62 48.68 -1.76
C PHE A 569 16.41 49.24 -2.53
N GLU A 570 15.22 49.24 -1.91
CA GLU A 570 13.95 49.64 -2.53
C GLU A 570 13.51 51.05 -2.13
N LEU A 571 13.71 51.42 -0.87
CA LEU A 571 13.28 52.69 -0.29
C LEU A 571 14.46 53.41 0.38
N GLN A 572 14.61 54.70 0.07
CA GLN A 572 15.54 55.58 0.78
C GLN A 572 15.06 55.76 2.24
N PRO A 573 15.92 55.48 3.25
CA PRO A 573 15.60 55.76 4.64
C PRO A 573 15.29 57.23 4.88
N GLU A 574 14.39 57.51 5.83
CA GLU A 574 14.01 58.83 6.34
C GLU A 574 13.34 59.77 5.31
N GLN A 575 13.29 59.40 4.04
CA GLN A 575 12.63 60.15 2.98
C GLN A 575 11.11 59.98 3.04
N LYS A 576 10.37 61.08 2.99
CA LYS A 576 8.92 61.08 2.76
C LYS A 576 8.62 61.06 1.26
N ILE A 577 7.66 60.25 0.82
CA ILE A 577 7.24 60.17 -0.59
C ILE A 577 5.95 60.98 -0.78
N THR A 578 6.04 62.09 -1.49
CA THR A 578 4.89 62.95 -1.86
C THR A 578 4.39 62.62 -3.26
N ASN A 579 3.06 62.65 -3.47
CA ASN A 579 2.41 62.23 -4.72
C ASN A 579 2.60 60.74 -5.00
N TRP A 580 2.40 59.90 -3.98
CA TRP A 580 2.40 58.45 -4.14
C TRP A 580 1.26 58.01 -5.06
N ASP A 581 1.55 57.14 -6.01
CA ASP A 581 0.53 56.56 -6.89
C ASP A 581 0.30 55.08 -6.54
N PRO A 582 -0.80 54.73 -5.83
CA PRO A 582 -1.13 53.35 -5.48
C PRO A 582 -1.35 52.45 -6.71
N ASP A 583 -1.73 53.03 -7.84
CA ASP A 583 -2.12 52.34 -9.08
C ASP A 583 -0.93 52.19 -10.05
N SER A 584 0.26 52.67 -9.65
CA SER A 584 1.50 52.64 -10.44
C SER A 584 1.98 51.24 -10.79
N ALA A 585 2.45 51.04 -12.02
CA ALA A 585 3.15 49.82 -12.44
C ALA A 585 4.56 49.67 -11.82
N ILE A 586 5.12 50.74 -11.25
CA ILE A 586 6.43 50.79 -10.59
C ILE A 586 6.21 50.87 -9.07
N ILE A 587 7.00 50.13 -8.30
CA ILE A 587 6.95 50.16 -6.83
C ILE A 587 7.58 51.45 -6.25
N PRO A 588 7.16 51.94 -5.07
CA PRO A 588 6.12 51.38 -4.20
C PRO A 588 4.71 51.68 -4.74
N ASN A 589 3.90 50.63 -4.94
CA ASN A 589 2.48 50.72 -5.28
C ASN A 589 1.64 49.98 -4.22
N LYS A 590 0.30 50.05 -4.29
CA LYS A 590 -0.54 49.51 -3.21
C LYS A 590 -0.39 48.00 -3.04
N LYS A 591 -0.41 47.24 -4.13
CA LYS A 591 -0.25 45.77 -4.09
C LYS A 591 1.07 45.36 -3.44
N TRP A 592 2.16 46.06 -3.75
CA TRP A 592 3.48 45.82 -3.15
C TRP A 592 3.47 46.13 -1.64
N LEU A 593 2.91 47.28 -1.25
CA LEU A 593 2.77 47.68 0.16
C LEU A 593 1.97 46.68 0.98
N ASP A 594 0.87 46.15 0.45
CA ASP A 594 0.02 45.20 1.15
C ASP A 594 0.73 43.86 1.42
N GLU A 595 1.53 43.32 0.48
CA GLU A 595 2.34 42.12 0.72
C GLU A 595 3.52 42.38 1.68
N ILE A 596 4.14 43.57 1.63
CA ILE A 596 5.16 43.99 2.61
C ILE A 596 4.54 44.02 4.02
N TRP A 597 3.39 44.67 4.18
CA TRP A 597 2.72 44.79 5.47
C TRP A 597 2.23 43.45 6.00
N LYS A 598 1.71 42.56 5.16
CA LYS A 598 1.33 41.20 5.52
C LYS A 598 2.50 40.44 6.17
N ILE A 599 3.69 40.46 5.57
CA ILE A 599 4.90 39.83 6.14
C ILE A 599 5.29 40.46 7.49
N ILE A 600 5.15 41.77 7.64
CA ILE A 600 5.47 42.48 8.89
C ILE A 600 4.47 42.09 9.99
N LEU A 601 3.16 42.18 9.72
CA LEU A 601 2.07 41.95 10.66
C LEU A 601 1.95 40.48 11.09
N GLU A 602 2.22 39.52 10.21
CA GLU A 602 2.28 38.10 10.56
C GLU A 602 3.51 37.74 11.43
N SER A 603 4.55 38.59 11.45
CA SER A 603 5.79 38.33 12.20
C SER A 603 5.81 38.89 13.62
N ASN A 604 6.56 38.26 14.54
CA ASN A 604 6.80 38.79 15.90
C ASN A 604 7.93 39.84 15.97
N THR A 605 8.26 40.50 14.86
CA THR A 605 9.40 41.43 14.76
C THR A 605 9.03 42.84 15.26
N SER A 606 9.96 43.55 15.91
CA SER A 606 9.75 44.95 16.31
C SER A 606 9.55 45.86 15.09
N LEU A 607 8.52 46.71 15.14
CA LEU A 607 8.25 47.74 14.13
C LEU A 607 9.35 48.82 14.06
N GLU A 608 10.20 48.93 15.08
CA GLU A 608 11.33 49.87 15.10
C GLU A 608 12.28 49.67 13.91
N LEU A 609 12.50 48.42 13.47
CA LEU A 609 13.35 48.10 12.31
C LEU A 609 12.84 48.76 11.00
N PHE A 610 11.54 49.06 10.95
CA PHE A 610 10.84 49.63 9.81
C PHE A 610 10.54 51.12 9.96
N SER A 611 10.68 51.69 11.16
CA SER A 611 10.36 53.10 11.48
C SER A 611 11.04 54.13 10.56
N ARG A 612 12.23 53.79 10.05
CA ARG A 612 13.03 54.60 9.12
C ARG A 612 12.56 54.55 7.66
N TYR A 613 11.58 53.74 7.28
CA TYR A 613 11.11 53.62 5.90
C TYR A 613 9.69 54.21 5.73
N PRO A 614 9.39 54.89 4.61
CA PRO A 614 8.06 55.44 4.34
C PRO A 614 7.08 54.34 3.91
N LEU A 615 6.60 53.56 4.88
CA LEU A 615 5.69 52.43 4.64
C LEU A 615 4.22 52.72 4.96
N LEU A 616 3.91 53.81 5.66
CA LEU A 616 2.55 54.10 6.10
C LEU A 616 1.83 54.99 5.08
N GLU A 617 0.78 54.48 4.42
CA GLU A 617 0.05 55.26 3.42
C GLU A 617 -0.92 56.28 4.00
N VAL A 618 -0.91 57.48 3.43
CA VAL A 618 -1.93 58.52 3.59
C VAL A 618 -2.64 58.68 2.25
N ILE A 619 -3.97 58.71 2.29
CA ILE A 619 -4.83 58.80 1.09
C ILE A 619 -5.63 60.11 1.07
N ARG A 620 -5.95 60.67 2.25
CA ARG A 620 -6.53 62.01 2.36
C ARG A 620 -5.75 62.83 3.40
N PRO A 621 -5.46 64.12 3.18
CA PRO A 621 -5.89 64.95 2.03
C PRO A 621 -5.09 64.76 0.74
N SER A 622 -3.94 64.08 0.78
CA SER A 622 -3.04 63.88 -0.36
C SER A 622 -2.46 62.46 -0.32
N ARG A 623 -2.29 61.82 -1.48
CA ARG A 623 -1.63 60.51 -1.60
C ARG A 623 -0.12 60.66 -1.29
N GLU A 624 0.32 60.16 -0.14
CA GLU A 624 1.73 60.22 0.31
C GLU A 624 2.08 58.99 1.16
N LEU A 625 3.34 58.56 1.14
CA LEU A 625 3.87 57.57 2.09
C LEU A 625 4.71 58.27 3.15
N ILE A 626 4.47 57.94 4.42
CA ILE A 626 5.11 58.57 5.57
C ILE A 626 5.80 57.54 6.47
N LEU A 627 6.73 58.04 7.29
CA LEU A 627 7.36 57.29 8.38
C LEU A 627 6.34 57.00 9.50
N LEU A 628 6.63 55.99 10.31
CA LEU A 628 5.86 55.66 11.51
C LEU A 628 6.07 56.73 12.62
N ASP A 629 5.10 57.64 12.82
CA ASP A 629 5.18 58.75 13.80
C ASP A 629 4.10 58.65 14.90
N LEU A 630 4.51 58.20 16.09
CA LEU A 630 3.70 58.13 17.31
C LEU A 630 3.07 59.47 17.74
N LYS A 631 3.62 60.62 17.31
CA LYS A 631 3.12 61.95 17.70
C LYS A 631 1.98 62.43 16.79
N ARG A 632 1.77 61.78 15.65
CA ARG A 632 0.79 62.15 14.61
C ARG A 632 0.18 60.90 13.97
N PRO A 633 -0.50 60.06 14.75
CA PRO A 633 -1.11 58.85 14.21
C PRO A 633 -2.17 59.21 13.16
N LEU A 634 -2.31 58.35 12.16
CA LEU A 634 -3.34 58.46 11.14
C LEU A 634 -4.67 57.96 11.68
N LEU A 635 -5.78 58.46 11.15
CA LEU A 635 -7.10 57.88 11.40
C LEU A 635 -7.42 56.89 10.28
N GLU A 636 -7.84 55.68 10.63
CA GLU A 636 -8.35 54.70 9.68
C GLU A 636 -9.55 55.29 8.91
N LEU A 637 -9.57 55.09 7.59
CA LEU A 637 -10.67 55.47 6.71
C LEU A 637 -11.77 54.39 6.80
N PRO A 638 -13.02 54.73 7.15
CA PRO A 638 -14.05 53.74 7.46
C PRO A 638 -14.55 53.00 6.21
N GLN A 639 -13.91 51.88 5.87
CA GLN A 639 -14.19 51.13 4.63
C GLN A 639 -15.65 50.67 4.52
N SER A 640 -16.25 50.18 5.61
CA SER A 640 -17.68 49.87 5.71
C SER A 640 -18.49 51.15 5.87
N ASP A 641 -19.47 51.38 5.00
CA ASP A 641 -20.31 52.58 4.97
C ASP A 641 -19.52 53.90 4.80
N MET A 642 -18.51 53.90 3.91
CA MET A 642 -17.88 55.14 3.44
C MET A 642 -18.92 56.22 3.05
N SER A 643 -20.04 55.84 2.42
CA SER A 643 -21.12 56.76 2.05
C SER A 643 -21.81 57.46 3.24
N HIS A 644 -21.87 56.80 4.40
CA HIS A 644 -22.41 57.35 5.66
C HIS A 644 -21.41 58.31 6.29
N PHE A 645 -20.14 57.90 6.37
CA PHE A 645 -19.08 58.65 7.06
C PHE A 645 -18.35 59.69 6.19
N GLU A 646 -18.52 59.69 4.86
CA GLU A 646 -17.82 60.58 3.90
C GLU A 646 -17.86 62.05 4.33
N LYS A 647 -19.01 62.53 4.81
CA LYS A 647 -19.16 63.92 5.29
C LYS A 647 -18.32 64.20 6.53
N LEU A 648 -18.22 63.24 7.47
CA LEU A 648 -17.38 63.36 8.67
C LEU A 648 -15.91 63.27 8.31
N VAL A 649 -15.52 62.40 7.37
CA VAL A 649 -14.16 62.33 6.83
C VAL A 649 -13.75 63.67 6.21
N ILE A 650 -14.61 64.27 5.36
CA ILE A 650 -14.37 65.61 4.77
C ILE A 650 -14.23 66.68 5.85
N ILE A 651 -15.10 66.69 6.87
CA ILE A 651 -15.02 67.64 8.00
C ILE A 651 -13.69 67.49 8.75
N LEU A 652 -13.31 66.27 9.12
CA LEU A 652 -12.06 65.99 9.84
C LEU A 652 -10.82 66.30 8.99
N GLN A 653 -10.87 66.04 7.68
CA GLN A 653 -9.85 66.41 6.71
C GLN A 653 -9.69 67.95 6.62
N ASN A 654 -10.79 68.69 6.53
CA ASN A 654 -10.79 70.16 6.57
C ASN A 654 -10.29 70.73 7.91
N LEU A 655 -10.40 69.97 8.99
CA LEU A 655 -9.83 70.27 10.30
C LEU A 655 -8.36 69.81 10.46
N GLY A 656 -7.76 69.19 9.44
CA GLY A 656 -6.34 68.87 9.37
C GLY A 656 -5.95 67.43 9.76
N ILE A 657 -6.91 66.51 9.85
CA ILE A 657 -6.64 65.08 10.11
C ILE A 657 -6.28 64.36 8.81
N LYS A 658 -5.35 63.41 8.91
CA LYS A 658 -4.90 62.56 7.81
C LYS A 658 -5.48 61.16 7.93
N PHE A 659 -5.79 60.57 6.78
CA PHE A 659 -6.46 59.27 6.68
C PHE A 659 -5.63 58.25 5.91
N THR A 660 -5.66 57.00 6.40
CA THR A 660 -5.14 55.81 5.72
C THR A 660 -6.29 54.87 5.39
N ASP A 661 -6.28 54.17 4.26
CA ASP A 661 -7.27 53.10 4.00
C ASP A 661 -6.78 51.72 4.47
N ARG A 662 -5.58 51.64 5.07
CA ARG A 662 -5.08 50.43 5.73
C ARG A 662 -5.96 50.10 6.94
N SER A 663 -6.49 48.88 6.94
CA SER A 663 -7.26 48.32 8.05
C SER A 663 -6.46 48.34 9.34
N TRP A 664 -7.10 48.66 10.46
CA TRP A 664 -6.48 48.66 11.77
C TRP A 664 -5.98 47.27 12.18
N ASP A 665 -4.72 47.20 12.63
CA ASP A 665 -4.11 46.03 13.25
C ASP A 665 -3.59 46.39 14.65
N ALA A 666 -3.63 45.45 15.58
CA ALA A 666 -3.21 45.65 16.97
C ALA A 666 -1.74 46.11 17.10
N LYS A 667 -0.83 45.63 16.22
CA LYS A 667 0.58 46.08 16.18
C LYS A 667 0.73 47.51 15.67
N LEU A 668 -0.21 47.98 14.85
CA LEU A 668 -0.22 49.34 14.30
C LEU A 668 -1.04 50.33 15.13
N GLY A 669 -1.66 49.91 16.25
CA GLY A 669 -2.62 50.72 16.99
C GLY A 669 -2.10 52.06 17.54
N ASP A 670 -0.79 52.18 17.75
CA ASP A 670 -0.14 53.45 18.17
C ASP A 670 0.15 54.41 17.00
N TYR A 671 0.10 53.92 15.75
CA TYR A 671 0.39 54.67 14.52
C TYR A 671 -0.86 54.91 13.66
N ILE A 672 -1.83 54.00 13.73
CA ILE A 672 -3.14 54.07 13.10
C ILE A 672 -4.19 53.98 14.22
N LEU A 673 -4.89 55.08 14.46
CA LEU A 673 -6.09 55.07 15.28
C LEU A 673 -7.20 54.38 14.49
N ARG A 674 -7.73 53.29 15.04
CA ARG A 674 -8.95 52.64 14.54
C ARG A 674 -10.08 53.68 14.42
N TRP A 675 -10.91 53.57 13.39
CA TRP A 675 -12.13 54.36 13.30
C TRP A 675 -13.12 53.86 14.36
N THR A 676 -13.13 54.51 15.52
CA THR A 676 -14.10 54.27 16.58
C THR A 676 -14.71 55.59 17.03
N PRO A 677 -15.88 55.54 17.70
CA PRO A 677 -16.52 56.75 18.18
C PRO A 677 -15.64 57.54 19.14
N GLU A 678 -14.96 56.84 20.04
CA GLU A 678 -14.04 57.41 21.02
C GLU A 678 -12.84 58.10 20.36
N THR A 679 -12.20 57.49 19.35
CA THR A 679 -11.05 58.11 18.66
C THR A 679 -11.46 59.32 17.83
N VAL A 680 -12.62 59.30 17.18
CA VAL A 680 -13.16 60.43 16.43
C VAL A 680 -13.58 61.58 17.36
N LEU A 681 -14.27 61.30 18.48
CA LEU A 681 -14.66 62.35 19.44
C LEU A 681 -13.45 62.92 20.18
N LYS A 682 -12.45 62.09 20.51
CA LYS A 682 -11.16 62.55 21.06
C LYS A 682 -10.43 63.47 20.06
N SER A 683 -10.46 63.12 18.78
CA SER A 683 -9.92 63.96 17.70
C SER A 683 -10.63 65.32 17.61
N PHE A 684 -11.97 65.34 17.67
CA PHE A 684 -12.73 66.60 17.80
C PHE A 684 -12.36 67.37 19.08
N GLY A 685 -12.16 66.69 20.21
CA GLY A 685 -11.76 67.29 21.47
C GLY A 685 -10.39 67.96 21.42
N ASP A 686 -9.39 67.30 20.84
CA ASP A 686 -8.04 67.86 20.70
C ASP A 686 -7.98 69.00 19.67
N LEU A 687 -8.90 69.03 18.70
CA LEU A 687 -9.12 70.18 17.82
C LEU A 687 -9.82 71.35 18.55
N LEU A 688 -10.86 71.08 19.35
CA LEU A 688 -11.57 72.08 20.16
C LEU A 688 -10.66 72.76 21.20
N LYS A 689 -9.74 72.00 21.82
CA LYS A 689 -8.69 72.53 22.71
C LYS A 689 -7.73 73.47 21.98
N LYS A 690 -7.47 73.23 20.68
CA LYS A 690 -6.57 74.06 19.86
C LYS A 690 -7.26 75.30 19.29
N ASN A 691 -8.48 75.19 18.76
CA ASN A 691 -9.22 76.32 18.17
C ASN A 691 -10.73 76.02 18.00
N MET A 692 -11.60 76.82 18.64
CA MET A 692 -13.07 76.67 18.52
C MET A 692 -13.68 77.35 17.28
N ARG A 693 -12.98 78.29 16.63
CA ARG A 693 -13.51 79.08 15.50
C ARG A 693 -14.05 78.25 14.31
N PRO A 694 -13.44 77.10 13.91
CA PRO A 694 -13.97 76.28 12.82
C PRO A 694 -15.40 75.78 13.10
N PHE A 695 -15.67 75.31 14.32
CA PHE A 695 -16.96 74.72 14.70
C PHE A 695 -18.14 75.71 14.66
N THR A 696 -17.88 77.00 14.86
CA THR A 696 -18.90 78.06 14.74
C THR A 696 -19.22 78.47 13.30
N LYS A 697 -18.44 77.99 12.31
CA LYS A 697 -18.58 78.30 10.89
C LYS A 697 -19.08 77.12 10.04
N LEU A 698 -19.32 75.96 10.67
CA LEU A 698 -19.82 74.77 9.98
C LEU A 698 -21.18 75.03 9.32
N ALA A 699 -21.36 74.46 8.13
CA ALA A 699 -22.64 74.47 7.42
C ALA A 699 -23.69 73.63 8.16
N LYS A 700 -24.98 73.88 7.90
CA LYS A 700 -26.08 73.24 8.64
C LYS A 700 -26.09 71.72 8.53
N ASP A 701 -25.64 71.21 7.40
CA ASP A 701 -25.49 69.80 7.07
C ASP A 701 -24.24 69.17 7.71
N GLU A 702 -23.13 69.90 7.82
CA GLU A 702 -21.97 69.47 8.61
C GLU A 702 -22.31 69.35 10.10
N VAL A 703 -23.02 70.34 10.66
CA VAL A 703 -23.53 70.31 12.05
C VAL A 703 -24.48 69.12 12.27
N LYS A 704 -25.33 68.78 11.29
CA LYS A 704 -26.18 67.58 11.34
C LYS A 704 -25.37 66.30 11.33
N ALA A 705 -24.32 66.20 10.51
CA ALA A 705 -23.45 65.02 10.46
C ALA A 705 -22.74 64.77 11.81
N ILE A 706 -22.16 65.81 12.41
CA ILE A 706 -21.53 65.70 13.74
C ILE A 706 -22.57 65.33 14.81
N ARG A 707 -23.79 65.90 14.77
CA ARG A 707 -24.85 65.49 15.71
C ARG A 707 -25.19 64.01 15.54
N HIS A 708 -25.42 63.56 14.31
CA HIS A 708 -25.82 62.19 13.99
C HIS A 708 -24.82 61.18 14.55
N PHE A 709 -23.53 61.45 14.34
CA PHE A 709 -22.42 60.66 14.89
C PHE A 709 -22.45 60.54 16.42
N ILE A 710 -22.73 61.63 17.13
CA ILE A 710 -22.80 61.64 18.61
C ILE A 710 -23.98 60.80 19.12
N ILE A 711 -25.09 60.78 18.38
CA ILE A 711 -26.29 60.02 18.73
C ILE A 711 -26.07 58.53 18.53
N GLU A 712 -25.60 58.14 17.34
CA GLU A 712 -25.38 56.73 16.96
C GLU A 712 -24.45 56.01 17.93
N ASN A 713 -23.49 56.75 18.49
CA ASN A 713 -22.42 56.20 19.30
C ASN A 713 -22.46 56.68 20.76
N TRP A 714 -23.64 57.03 21.28
CA TRP A 714 -23.78 57.59 22.62
C TRP A 714 -23.29 56.66 23.76
N ASN A 715 -23.41 55.35 23.56
CA ASN A 715 -23.01 54.35 24.55
C ASN A 715 -21.49 54.40 24.82
N ASP A 716 -20.68 54.70 23.81
CA ASP A 716 -19.24 54.86 23.95
C ASP A 716 -18.87 56.11 24.74
N PHE A 717 -19.73 57.14 24.73
CA PHE A 717 -19.47 58.41 25.42
C PHE A 717 -20.07 58.49 26.83
N SER A 718 -20.91 57.53 27.22
CA SER A 718 -21.63 57.53 28.49
C SER A 718 -21.12 56.44 29.45
N THR A 719 -21.46 56.59 30.74
CA THR A 719 -21.21 55.53 31.74
C THR A 719 -22.05 54.30 31.39
N SER A 720 -21.69 53.12 31.90
CA SER A 720 -22.30 51.81 31.57
C SER A 720 -23.82 51.67 31.79
N ASN A 721 -24.48 52.70 32.29
CA ASN A 721 -25.93 52.80 32.46
C ASN A 721 -26.59 53.91 31.60
N GLY A 722 -25.85 54.58 30.72
CA GLY A 722 -26.32 55.68 29.85
C GLY A 722 -26.69 56.99 30.56
N THR A 723 -26.79 56.99 31.89
CA THR A 723 -27.37 58.11 32.67
C THR A 723 -26.44 59.31 32.88
N LYS A 724 -25.14 59.15 32.67
CA LYS A 724 -24.12 60.20 32.82
C LYS A 724 -23.09 60.08 31.72
N VAL A 725 -22.53 61.21 31.30
CA VAL A 725 -21.42 61.24 30.33
C VAL A 725 -20.11 60.83 31.03
N LYS A 726 -19.25 60.05 30.37
CA LYS A 726 -17.87 59.79 30.86
C LYS A 726 -17.16 61.14 31.05
N SER A 727 -16.38 61.27 32.11
CA SER A 727 -15.74 62.54 32.50
C SER A 727 -14.86 63.13 31.40
N GLU A 728 -14.16 62.27 30.64
CA GLU A 728 -13.25 62.64 29.56
C GLU A 728 -13.94 63.24 28.31
N PHE A 729 -15.20 62.87 28.03
CA PHE A 729 -15.96 63.35 26.86
C PHE A 729 -16.95 64.48 27.19
N ARG A 730 -17.32 64.65 28.46
CA ARG A 730 -18.32 65.63 28.89
C ARG A 730 -18.01 67.06 28.47
N GLU A 731 -16.75 67.48 28.57
CA GLU A 731 -16.34 68.85 28.21
C GLU A 731 -16.57 69.13 26.71
N VAL A 732 -16.30 68.15 25.86
CA VAL A 732 -16.50 68.24 24.40
C VAL A 732 -18.01 68.31 24.08
N LEU A 733 -18.78 67.39 24.64
CA LEU A 733 -20.21 67.23 24.32
C LEU A 733 -21.09 68.39 24.83
N CYS A 734 -20.78 68.98 25.99
CA CYS A 734 -21.46 70.17 26.49
C CYS A 734 -21.15 71.44 25.68
N LYS A 735 -20.01 71.50 24.96
CA LYS A 735 -19.57 72.69 24.21
C LYS A 735 -19.94 72.66 22.71
N LEU A 736 -20.35 71.52 22.17
CA LEU A 736 -20.69 71.37 20.76
C LEU A 736 -22.07 71.96 20.42
N PRO A 737 -22.18 72.95 19.50
CA PRO A 737 -23.42 73.68 19.22
C PRO A 737 -24.31 72.94 18.20
N VAL A 738 -24.65 71.69 18.49
CA VAL A 738 -25.24 70.77 17.49
C VAL A 738 -26.74 70.45 17.67
N TRP A 739 -27.37 70.87 18.78
CA TRP A 739 -28.70 70.37 19.20
C TRP A 739 -29.89 71.19 18.69
N PRO A 740 -30.96 70.59 18.14
CA PRO A 740 -32.04 71.31 17.48
C PRO A 740 -33.15 71.80 18.43
N THR A 741 -33.69 72.98 18.15
CA THR A 741 -34.92 73.51 18.78
C THR A 741 -36.19 72.90 18.17
N ALA A 742 -37.29 72.85 18.93
CA ALA A 742 -38.59 72.36 18.46
C ALA A 742 -39.30 73.29 17.45
N ALA A 743 -38.79 74.51 17.22
CA ALA A 743 -39.41 75.52 16.37
C ALA A 743 -39.26 75.30 14.86
N LYS A 744 -40.22 75.89 14.13
CA LYS A 744 -40.21 76.02 12.67
C LYS A 744 -38.95 76.79 12.21
N GLY A 745 -38.06 76.08 11.52
CA GLY A 745 -36.78 76.59 11.02
C GLY A 745 -35.61 76.16 11.90
N GLU A 746 -34.96 75.06 11.52
CA GLU A 746 -33.87 74.43 12.29
C GLU A 746 -32.76 75.43 12.66
N LYS A 747 -32.62 75.66 13.97
CA LYS A 747 -31.48 76.31 14.60
C LYS A 747 -30.84 75.34 15.59
N PHE A 748 -29.52 75.43 15.72
CA PHE A 748 -28.75 74.57 16.61
C PHE A 748 -28.16 75.38 17.77
N LYS A 749 -28.06 74.74 18.93
CA LYS A 749 -27.52 75.30 20.16
C LYS A 749 -26.67 74.27 20.91
N SER A 750 -25.94 74.71 21.94
CA SER A 750 -25.33 73.80 22.91
C SER A 750 -26.40 73.26 23.88
N PRO A 751 -26.14 72.14 24.57
CA PRO A 751 -27.03 71.63 25.63
C PRO A 751 -27.28 72.64 26.76
N ASN A 752 -26.36 73.57 26.98
CA ASN A 752 -26.44 74.56 28.06
C ASN A 752 -27.54 75.64 27.83
N ASP A 753 -28.31 75.58 26.73
CA ASP A 753 -29.12 76.71 26.24
C ASP A 753 -30.64 76.43 25.94
N GLY A 754 -31.30 75.40 26.50
CA GLY A 754 -32.74 75.06 26.23
C GLY A 754 -33.50 74.12 27.23
N LEU A 755 -34.76 73.72 26.94
CA LEU A 755 -35.73 73.02 27.85
C LEU A 755 -36.55 71.84 27.21
N LEU A 756 -37.33 71.04 27.98
CA LEU A 756 -38.09 69.83 27.52
C LEU A 756 -39.62 69.83 27.90
N PRO A 757 -40.50 69.04 27.23
CA PRO A 757 -41.98 69.00 27.41
C PRO A 757 -42.46 67.96 28.48
N PRO A 758 -43.72 67.45 28.52
CA PRO A 758 -44.14 66.48 29.55
C PRO A 758 -43.58 65.05 29.48
N LYS A 759 -43.47 64.39 30.65
CA LYS A 759 -43.00 62.98 30.74
C LYS A 759 -44.10 61.96 30.39
N LYS A 760 -43.74 60.97 29.57
CA LYS A 760 -44.51 59.75 29.25
C LYS A 760 -45.83 59.95 28.49
N ILE A 761 -45.89 60.95 27.61
CA ILE A 761 -46.99 61.15 26.66
C ILE A 761 -46.37 61.37 25.30
N GLU A 762 -46.87 60.67 24.28
CA GLU A 762 -46.41 60.93 22.92
C GLU A 762 -46.98 62.25 22.38
N ILE A 763 -46.09 63.09 21.87
CA ILE A 763 -46.43 64.42 21.37
C ILE A 763 -46.51 64.39 19.85
N LEU A 764 -47.74 64.43 19.33
CA LEU A 764 -48.01 64.34 17.90
C LEU A 764 -47.25 65.39 17.08
N SER A 765 -46.90 64.97 15.86
CA SER A 765 -46.37 65.81 14.79
C SER A 765 -47.51 66.34 13.88
N PRO A 766 -47.26 67.31 12.99
CA PRO A 766 -47.83 68.64 13.07
C PRO A 766 -49.18 68.81 12.35
N LYS A 767 -50.00 67.75 12.27
CA LYS A 767 -51.41 67.87 11.82
C LYS A 767 -52.32 68.41 12.93
N SER A 768 -51.91 68.27 14.20
CA SER A 768 -52.45 68.99 15.36
C SER A 768 -51.61 70.25 15.65
N LYS A 769 -52.25 71.33 16.13
CA LYS A 769 -51.61 72.64 16.37
C LYS A 769 -51.19 72.78 17.85
N CYS A 770 -49.93 73.19 18.09
CA CYS A 770 -49.42 73.58 19.42
C CYS A 770 -48.88 75.03 19.39
N TYR A 771 -48.59 75.63 20.55
CA TYR A 771 -48.44 77.09 20.70
C TYR A 771 -47.03 77.63 21.07
N SER A 772 -46.02 76.81 21.38
CA SER A 772 -44.85 77.24 22.22
C SER A 772 -43.44 76.96 21.66
N ASP A 773 -43.31 76.66 20.37
CA ASP A 773 -42.20 75.87 19.81
C ASP A 773 -40.75 76.40 19.98
N LYS A 774 -40.50 77.68 20.34
CA LYS A 774 -39.16 78.31 20.25
C LYS A 774 -38.21 78.10 21.45
N LEU A 775 -38.70 77.63 22.59
CA LEU A 775 -37.91 77.47 23.82
C LEU A 775 -37.48 76.03 24.11
N PHE A 776 -38.25 75.06 23.60
CA PHE A 776 -38.00 73.66 23.83
C PHE A 776 -36.93 73.13 22.87
N LEU A 777 -35.95 72.40 23.40
CA LEU A 777 -35.13 71.49 22.63
C LEU A 777 -36.04 70.36 22.12
N ASN A 778 -35.76 69.90 20.91
CA ASN A 778 -36.58 68.87 20.31
C ASN A 778 -36.25 67.50 20.95
N VAL A 779 -37.17 66.97 21.76
CA VAL A 779 -37.07 65.63 22.37
C VAL A 779 -37.80 64.54 21.58
N LYS A 780 -38.32 64.83 20.37
CA LYS A 780 -39.01 63.81 19.54
C LYS A 780 -38.14 62.62 19.13
N ASN A 781 -36.84 62.68 19.40
CA ASN A 781 -35.93 61.56 19.31
C ASN A 781 -35.51 61.23 20.75
N ASP A 782 -35.77 59.99 21.17
CA ASP A 782 -35.49 59.48 22.51
C ASP A 782 -34.01 59.60 22.88
N ASP A 783 -33.10 59.53 21.91
CA ASP A 783 -31.68 59.65 22.16
C ASP A 783 -31.31 61.12 22.40
N TYR A 784 -31.91 62.08 21.70
CA TYR A 784 -31.76 63.50 22.04
C TYR A 784 -32.25 63.73 23.47
N GLN A 785 -33.38 63.11 23.84
CA GLN A 785 -33.92 63.18 25.19
C GLN A 785 -32.96 62.59 26.25
N LYS A 786 -32.50 61.34 26.07
CA LYS A 786 -31.54 60.66 26.97
C LYS A 786 -30.22 61.43 27.07
N ILE A 787 -29.69 61.90 25.94
CA ILE A 787 -28.42 62.63 25.85
C ILE A 787 -28.56 63.96 26.59
N LEU A 788 -29.62 64.72 26.34
CA LEU A 788 -29.89 65.98 27.04
C LEU A 788 -30.23 65.76 28.53
N GLU A 789 -30.84 64.64 28.92
CA GLU A 789 -31.01 64.26 30.34
C GLU A 789 -29.68 63.92 31.01
N ALA A 790 -28.80 63.16 30.37
CA ALA A 790 -27.46 62.83 30.87
C ALA A 790 -26.50 64.04 30.87
N LEU A 791 -26.78 65.04 30.02
CA LEU A 791 -26.18 66.38 30.03
C LEU A 791 -26.92 67.37 30.98
N ASN A 792 -28.08 66.97 31.54
CA ASN A 792 -28.85 67.56 32.64
C ASN A 792 -29.85 68.72 32.32
N VAL A 793 -30.99 68.43 31.62
CA VAL A 793 -32.07 69.38 31.19
C VAL A 793 -33.51 68.98 31.72
N HIS A 794 -34.57 69.86 31.69
CA HIS A 794 -35.83 69.79 32.52
C HIS A 794 -37.25 69.72 31.79
N TYR A 795 -38.38 69.25 32.44
CA TYR A 795 -39.72 68.77 31.87
C TYR A 795 -41.09 69.38 32.41
N VAL A 796 -42.28 68.91 31.92
CA VAL A 796 -43.72 69.37 32.19
C VAL A 796 -44.79 68.22 32.46
N ASP A 797 -46.14 68.41 32.37
CA ASP A 797 -47.28 67.52 32.85
C ASP A 797 -48.36 66.97 31.83
N LEU A 798 -49.28 66.06 32.24
CA LEU A 798 -50.23 65.27 31.37
C LEU A 798 -51.70 65.72 31.25
N VAL A 799 -52.46 65.97 32.33
CA VAL A 799 -53.91 66.26 32.19
C VAL A 799 -54.12 67.62 31.50
N ASN A 800 -53.22 68.56 31.79
CA ASN A 800 -53.11 69.84 31.11
C ASN A 800 -52.82 69.65 29.61
N TYR A 801 -51.95 68.69 29.27
CA TYR A 801 -51.55 68.39 27.90
C TYR A 801 -52.71 67.83 27.03
N LEU A 802 -53.45 66.81 27.48
CA LEU A 802 -54.49 66.21 26.62
C LEU A 802 -55.75 67.07 26.46
N LYS A 803 -56.12 67.88 27.46
CA LYS A 803 -57.31 68.75 27.39
C LYS A 803 -57.03 70.10 26.75
N ASN A 804 -55.87 70.71 27.02
CA ASN A 804 -55.56 72.06 26.54
C ASN A 804 -54.69 72.06 25.26
N HIS A 805 -54.13 70.91 24.84
CA HIS A 805 -53.11 70.85 23.78
C HIS A 805 -53.20 69.66 22.73
N TYR A 806 -54.30 68.86 22.56
CA TYR A 806 -54.30 67.61 21.71
C TYR A 806 -55.63 67.15 20.98
N THR A 807 -55.61 66.17 20.01
CA THR A 807 -56.79 65.59 19.24
C THR A 807 -56.55 64.17 18.56
N PHE A 808 -57.58 63.33 18.27
CA PHE A 808 -57.54 61.90 17.78
C PHE A 808 -57.74 61.61 16.23
N PRO A 809 -57.25 60.47 15.65
CA PRO A 809 -57.36 60.09 14.21
C PRO A 809 -58.40 58.97 13.84
N ARG A 810 -58.53 58.63 12.54
CA ARG A 810 -59.51 57.65 11.96
C ARG A 810 -58.93 56.37 11.33
N GLU A 811 -57.71 56.41 10.83
CA GLU A 811 -57.00 55.24 10.30
C GLU A 811 -55.90 54.86 11.30
N TYR A 812 -55.38 53.62 11.21
CA TYR A 812 -54.21 53.24 12.00
C TYR A 812 -52.98 54.00 11.46
N ASP A 813 -52.40 54.85 12.31
CA ASP A 813 -51.01 55.29 12.19
C ASP A 813 -50.25 54.91 13.46
N ASP A 814 -48.94 54.70 13.36
CA ASP A 814 -48.17 54.09 14.45
C ASP A 814 -48.05 54.99 15.69
N ASN A 815 -48.12 56.32 15.52
CA ASN A 815 -48.13 57.26 16.65
C ASN A 815 -49.46 57.21 17.41
N TYR A 816 -50.55 56.80 16.74
CA TYR A 816 -51.81 56.53 17.42
C TYR A 816 -51.76 55.25 18.26
N PHE A 817 -50.97 54.25 17.85
CA PHE A 817 -50.89 52.96 18.53
C PHE A 817 -50.23 53.05 19.92
N ASN A 818 -49.05 53.65 20.00
CA ASN A 818 -48.37 53.87 21.28
C ASN A 818 -49.13 54.89 22.15
N PHE A 819 -49.74 55.91 21.54
CA PHE A 819 -50.64 56.81 22.24
C PHE A 819 -51.82 56.05 22.89
N ILE A 820 -52.55 55.20 22.15
CA ILE A 820 -53.66 54.43 22.74
C ILE A 820 -53.15 53.43 23.79
N LYS A 821 -51.96 52.84 23.64
CA LYS A 821 -51.29 52.01 24.66
C LYS A 821 -51.01 52.78 25.97
N SER A 822 -50.49 54.00 25.87
CA SER A 822 -50.24 54.88 27.03
C SER A 822 -51.54 55.31 27.72
N VAL A 823 -52.63 55.43 26.95
CA VAL A 823 -53.97 55.71 27.45
C VAL A 823 -54.58 54.47 28.14
N LEU A 824 -54.52 53.28 27.50
CA LEU A 824 -54.96 51.97 28.02
C LEU A 824 -54.24 51.55 29.32
N THR A 825 -53.12 52.17 29.67
CA THR A 825 -52.32 51.89 30.88
C THR A 825 -52.11 53.09 31.80
N SER A 826 -52.72 54.23 31.48
CA SER A 826 -52.77 55.37 32.40
C SER A 826 -53.37 54.92 33.73
N SER A 827 -52.87 55.44 34.85
CA SER A 827 -53.46 55.23 36.18
C SER A 827 -54.95 55.60 36.23
N ASN A 828 -55.39 56.43 35.29
CA ASN A 828 -56.76 56.95 35.19
C ASN A 828 -57.56 56.24 34.08
N PHE A 829 -57.08 55.11 33.52
CA PHE A 829 -57.74 54.43 32.40
C PHE A 829 -59.15 53.89 32.72
N HIS A 830 -59.40 53.53 33.97
CA HIS A 830 -60.72 53.03 34.39
C HIS A 830 -61.83 54.09 34.21
N GLU A 831 -61.47 55.37 34.11
CA GLU A 831 -62.40 56.48 33.80
C GLU A 831 -62.89 56.45 32.33
N ILE A 832 -62.29 55.63 31.44
CA ILE A 832 -62.55 55.64 29.99
C ILE A 832 -62.69 54.25 29.31
N GLN A 833 -62.67 53.12 30.04
CA GLN A 833 -62.61 51.78 29.44
C GLN A 833 -63.82 51.38 28.56
N SER A 834 -65.06 51.57 29.03
CA SER A 834 -66.27 51.17 28.29
C SER A 834 -66.44 51.92 26.95
N TRP A 835 -65.82 53.10 26.83
CA TRP A 835 -65.82 53.92 25.62
C TRP A 835 -64.91 53.38 24.48
N ILE A 836 -64.14 52.33 24.75
CA ILE A 836 -63.13 51.74 23.86
C ILE A 836 -63.52 50.35 23.32
N GLU A 837 -64.14 49.48 24.13
CA GLU A 837 -64.48 48.09 23.77
C GLU A 837 -65.35 47.96 22.51
N SER A 838 -66.27 48.90 22.30
CA SER A 838 -67.21 48.90 21.16
C SER A 838 -66.64 49.49 19.87
N LYS A 839 -65.36 49.89 19.84
CA LYS A 839 -64.75 50.58 18.69
C LYS A 839 -63.62 49.78 18.06
N PRO A 840 -63.43 49.87 16.74
CA PRO A 840 -62.26 49.32 16.06
C PRO A 840 -61.05 50.21 16.40
N VAL A 841 -60.43 49.96 17.56
CA VAL A 841 -59.22 50.66 18.05
C VAL A 841 -58.08 49.71 18.43
N ILE A 842 -58.28 48.40 18.28
CA ILE A 842 -57.29 47.35 18.56
C ILE A 842 -56.70 46.85 17.23
N PRO A 843 -55.41 47.08 16.92
CA PRO A 843 -54.77 46.44 15.77
C PRO A 843 -54.71 44.91 15.86
N ASN A 844 -54.69 44.27 14.68
CA ASN A 844 -54.21 42.90 14.50
C ASN A 844 -52.72 42.87 14.17
N ARG A 845 -52.11 41.68 14.14
CA ARG A 845 -50.68 41.49 13.88
C ARG A 845 -50.16 42.08 12.56
N SER A 846 -51.04 42.35 11.58
CA SER A 846 -50.64 42.94 10.29
C SER A 846 -50.71 44.47 10.23
N ASN A 847 -51.10 45.17 11.31
CA ASN A 847 -51.04 46.64 11.48
C ASN A 847 -51.58 47.49 10.33
N LYS A 848 -52.59 46.98 9.60
CA LYS A 848 -53.26 47.71 8.51
C LYS A 848 -54.73 48.01 8.78
N LYS A 849 -55.35 47.32 9.73
CA LYS A 849 -56.77 47.47 10.08
C LYS A 849 -56.95 47.27 11.58
N LEU A 850 -57.75 48.15 12.17
CA LEU A 850 -58.21 48.00 13.55
C LEU A 850 -59.37 46.99 13.56
N LYS A 851 -59.26 45.95 14.38
CA LYS A 851 -60.12 44.75 14.43
C LYS A 851 -60.77 44.59 15.81
N THR A 852 -61.55 43.52 16.00
CA THR A 852 -62.13 43.13 17.30
C THR A 852 -61.37 41.93 17.88
N ALA A 853 -61.33 41.81 19.22
CA ALA A 853 -60.42 40.86 19.89
C ALA A 853 -60.72 39.36 19.63
N ARG A 854 -61.94 39.04 19.20
CA ARG A 854 -62.45 37.69 18.93
C ARG A 854 -61.99 37.06 17.62
N ASP A 855 -61.55 37.87 16.66
CA ASP A 855 -61.21 37.41 15.30
C ASP A 855 -59.76 36.85 15.22
N LEU A 856 -59.17 36.53 16.37
CA LEU A 856 -57.72 36.49 16.59
C LEU A 856 -57.29 35.25 17.40
N TYR A 857 -56.16 34.65 17.02
CA TYR A 857 -55.58 33.41 17.57
C TYR A 857 -54.26 33.66 18.32
N ASP A 858 -53.87 32.73 19.21
CA ASP A 858 -52.63 32.80 20.00
C ASP A 858 -51.41 32.27 19.24
N HIS A 859 -50.51 33.19 18.87
CA HIS A 859 -49.25 32.88 18.21
C HIS A 859 -48.20 32.20 19.14
N LYS A 860 -48.47 32.06 20.45
CA LYS A 860 -47.58 31.35 21.40
C LYS A 860 -47.77 29.84 21.36
N THR A 861 -48.96 29.40 20.96
CA THR A 861 -49.28 27.98 20.84
C THR A 861 -48.51 27.43 19.63
N TYR A 862 -47.54 26.56 19.88
CA TYR A 862 -46.52 26.13 18.90
C TYR A 862 -47.11 25.72 17.56
N ILE A 863 -48.14 24.85 17.58
CA ILE A 863 -48.79 24.35 16.37
C ILE A 863 -49.57 25.44 15.61
N PHE A 864 -50.16 26.43 16.30
CA PHE A 864 -50.89 27.54 15.67
C PHE A 864 -49.95 28.49 14.93
N ARG A 865 -48.76 28.74 15.51
CA ARG A 865 -47.70 29.53 14.86
C ARG A 865 -47.26 28.87 13.57
N ILE A 866 -46.83 27.61 13.67
CA ILE A 866 -46.37 26.78 12.54
C ILE A 866 -47.43 26.67 11.44
N ALA A 867 -48.71 26.57 11.78
CA ALA A 867 -49.77 26.40 10.79
C ALA A 867 -50.21 27.69 10.08
N PHE A 868 -50.39 28.80 10.82
CA PHE A 868 -50.96 30.05 10.27
C PHE A 868 -49.93 31.16 10.02
N GLU A 869 -48.63 30.82 10.06
CA GLU A 869 -47.49 31.66 9.66
C GLU A 869 -47.83 32.48 8.39
N GLY A 870 -47.72 33.81 8.47
CA GLY A 870 -48.02 34.74 7.37
C GLY A 870 -49.45 35.30 7.27
N THR A 871 -50.41 34.92 8.13
CA THR A 871 -51.82 35.41 8.05
C THR A 871 -52.16 36.59 8.97
N ASP A 872 -53.24 37.35 8.69
CA ASP A 872 -53.69 38.52 9.48
C ASP A 872 -54.52 38.19 10.73
N ARG A 873 -54.60 36.89 11.08
CA ARG A 873 -55.50 36.30 12.09
C ARG A 873 -54.92 36.19 13.50
N PHE A 874 -53.76 36.79 13.74
CA PHE A 874 -53.16 36.84 15.06
C PHE A 874 -53.42 38.22 15.70
N LEU A 875 -53.62 38.24 17.01
CA LEU A 875 -53.73 39.48 17.78
C LEU A 875 -52.40 40.23 17.71
N HIS A 876 -52.43 41.56 17.70
CA HIS A 876 -51.19 42.32 17.68
C HIS A 876 -50.31 41.94 18.86
N ASP A 877 -49.07 41.56 18.57
CA ASP A 877 -48.21 40.80 19.48
C ASP A 877 -48.04 41.49 20.84
N GLU A 878 -48.03 42.83 20.90
CA GLU A 878 -47.96 43.54 22.19
C GLU A 878 -49.16 43.28 23.13
N PHE A 879 -50.36 43.11 22.59
CA PHE A 879 -51.54 42.75 23.39
C PHE A 879 -51.59 41.25 23.70
N GLN A 880 -51.07 40.40 22.81
CA GLN A 880 -50.88 38.96 23.05
C GLN A 880 -49.93 38.70 24.22
N ASN A 881 -48.86 39.49 24.30
CA ASN A 881 -47.70 39.18 25.14
C ASN A 881 -47.78 39.77 26.55
N ASN A 882 -48.53 40.85 26.76
CA ASN A 882 -48.72 41.46 28.08
C ASN A 882 -49.92 40.83 28.82
N THR A 883 -49.74 40.28 30.01
CA THR A 883 -50.81 39.59 30.75
C THR A 883 -52.00 40.50 31.10
N THR A 884 -51.77 41.79 31.36
CA THR A 884 -52.84 42.77 31.63
C THR A 884 -53.66 43.01 30.37
N TYR A 885 -53.01 43.24 29.22
CA TYR A 885 -53.71 43.37 27.94
C TYR A 885 -54.37 42.07 27.54
N LEU A 886 -53.70 40.93 27.62
CA LEU A 886 -54.25 39.62 27.27
C LEU A 886 -55.45 39.25 28.16
N ASN A 887 -55.46 39.63 29.44
CA ASN A 887 -56.64 39.46 30.28
C ASN A 887 -57.79 40.38 29.86
N ILE A 888 -57.50 41.62 29.44
CA ILE A 888 -58.47 42.52 28.80
C ILE A 888 -58.97 41.92 27.47
N MET A 889 -58.12 41.32 26.64
CA MET A 889 -58.47 40.69 25.35
C MET A 889 -59.22 39.36 25.52
N LYS A 890 -58.88 38.54 26.53
CA LYS A 890 -59.61 37.32 26.89
C LYS A 890 -61.02 37.65 27.35
N ARG A 891 -61.19 38.72 28.16
CA ARG A 891 -62.51 39.29 28.49
C ARG A 891 -63.28 39.78 27.26
N MET A 892 -62.60 40.02 26.13
CA MET A 892 -63.18 40.44 24.84
C MET A 892 -63.20 39.32 23.76
N GLY A 893 -62.94 38.04 24.11
CA GLY A 893 -63.30 36.87 23.28
C GLY A 893 -62.20 36.10 22.51
N PHE A 894 -60.95 36.13 22.96
CA PHE A 894 -59.75 35.66 22.25
C PHE A 894 -59.45 34.11 22.29
N LYS A 895 -58.88 33.49 21.23
CA LYS A 895 -58.63 32.02 21.09
C LYS A 895 -57.19 31.55 21.43
N TYR A 896 -56.99 30.51 22.27
CA TYR A 896 -55.64 30.20 22.82
C TYR A 896 -55.23 28.74 23.14
N GLN A 897 -56.02 27.67 22.92
CA GLN A 897 -55.64 26.28 23.27
C GLN A 897 -55.82 25.29 22.11
N VAL A 898 -54.92 24.29 22.00
CA VAL A 898 -55.03 23.20 21.02
C VAL A 898 -56.09 22.19 21.44
N THR A 899 -57.17 22.15 20.68
CA THR A 899 -58.19 21.09 20.69
C THR A 899 -58.21 20.37 19.34
N ARG A 900 -58.82 19.17 19.27
CA ARG A 900 -59.07 18.41 18.03
C ARG A 900 -59.55 19.29 16.86
N GLN A 901 -60.47 20.22 17.12
CA GLN A 901 -60.98 21.15 16.12
C GLN A 901 -59.90 22.12 15.62
N THR A 902 -59.16 22.76 16.53
CA THR A 902 -58.11 23.72 16.15
C THR A 902 -56.87 23.06 15.53
N PHE A 903 -56.59 21.78 15.83
CA PHE A 903 -55.53 21.01 15.17
C PHE A 903 -55.91 20.69 13.71
N LEU A 904 -57.17 20.33 13.45
CA LEU A 904 -57.69 20.18 12.08
C LEU A 904 -57.70 21.52 11.31
N GLU A 905 -58.00 22.64 11.96
CA GLU A 905 -57.83 23.98 11.36
C GLU A 905 -56.36 24.24 10.96
N CYS A 906 -55.38 23.70 11.71
CA CYS A 906 -53.95 23.83 11.41
C CYS A 906 -53.49 22.95 10.24
N ALA A 907 -53.82 21.65 10.24
CA ALA A 907 -53.44 20.74 9.17
C ALA A 907 -53.98 21.19 7.80
N ARG A 908 -55.25 21.63 7.76
CA ARG A 908 -55.89 22.15 6.54
C ARG A 908 -55.28 23.48 6.06
N ALA A 909 -54.75 24.31 6.96
CA ALA A 909 -54.06 25.54 6.56
C ALA A 909 -52.78 25.25 5.77
N ILE A 910 -52.00 24.26 6.21
CA ILE A 910 -50.77 23.82 5.52
C ILE A 910 -51.11 23.12 4.20
N GLN A 911 -52.15 22.28 4.17
CA GLN A 911 -52.62 21.61 2.96
C GLN A 911 -53.03 22.58 1.85
N ASN A 912 -53.80 23.62 2.21
CA ASN A 912 -54.22 24.64 1.24
C ASN A 912 -53.01 25.42 0.71
N GLN A 913 -52.04 25.77 1.58
CA GLN A 913 -50.80 26.42 1.17
C GLN A 913 -49.92 25.54 0.26
N SER A 914 -49.90 24.21 0.47
CA SER A 914 -49.13 23.30 -0.37
C SER A 914 -49.71 23.13 -1.78
N GLN A 915 -51.02 23.28 -1.95
CA GLN A 915 -51.69 23.20 -3.26
C GLN A 915 -51.55 24.48 -4.10
N GLU A 916 -51.24 25.63 -3.47
CA GLU A 916 -51.10 26.92 -4.16
C GLU A 916 -49.69 27.18 -4.74
N GLN A 917 -48.67 26.37 -4.41
CA GLN A 917 -47.27 26.61 -4.81
C GLN A 917 -46.70 25.49 -5.69
N ARG A 918 -46.02 25.87 -6.79
CA ARG A 918 -45.46 24.93 -7.80
C ARG A 918 -44.15 24.23 -7.40
N TYR A 919 -43.47 24.71 -6.35
CA TYR A 919 -42.27 24.09 -5.78
C TYR A 919 -42.34 24.24 -4.26
N HIS A 920 -42.03 23.18 -3.52
CA HIS A 920 -42.06 23.19 -2.07
C HIS A 920 -40.78 23.83 -1.51
N SER A 921 -40.94 24.79 -0.58
CA SER A 921 -39.82 25.37 0.15
C SER A 921 -39.41 24.51 1.34
N ASP A 922 -38.15 24.62 1.78
CA ASP A 922 -37.66 23.96 3.00
C ASP A 922 -38.47 24.36 4.25
N ASP A 923 -39.04 25.56 4.27
CA ASP A 923 -40.00 26.02 5.29
C ASP A 923 -41.27 25.17 5.32
N LEU A 924 -41.88 24.90 4.16
CA LEU A 924 -43.10 24.10 4.09
C LEU A 924 -42.82 22.65 4.51
N ILE A 925 -41.67 22.09 4.12
CA ILE A 925 -41.21 20.76 4.54
C ILE A 925 -40.99 20.74 6.06
N TYR A 926 -40.25 21.70 6.62
CA TYR A 926 -40.02 21.83 8.06
C TYR A 926 -41.32 21.94 8.86
N ARG A 927 -42.27 22.76 8.40
CA ARG A 927 -43.58 22.96 9.03
C ARG A 927 -44.43 21.68 8.95
N ALA A 928 -44.40 20.95 7.83
CA ALA A 928 -45.07 19.65 7.69
C ALA A 928 -44.46 18.59 8.62
N THR A 929 -43.13 18.38 8.57
CA THR A 929 -42.41 17.45 9.47
C THR A 929 -42.68 17.77 10.94
N THR A 930 -42.73 19.04 11.31
CA THR A 930 -43.03 19.48 12.68
C THR A 930 -44.43 19.06 13.14
N VAL A 931 -45.44 19.21 12.29
CA VAL A 931 -46.82 18.80 12.59
C VAL A 931 -46.93 17.26 12.67
N VAL A 932 -46.21 16.54 11.81
CA VAL A 932 -46.15 15.07 11.81
C VAL A 932 -45.46 14.53 13.06
N HIS A 933 -44.34 15.10 13.50
CA HIS A 933 -43.72 14.72 14.78
C HIS A 933 -44.60 15.03 15.98
N TYR A 934 -45.32 16.16 15.99
CA TYR A 934 -46.30 16.45 17.03
C TYR A 934 -47.39 15.38 17.09
N LEU A 935 -47.84 14.86 15.94
CA LEU A 935 -48.79 13.75 15.88
C LEU A 935 -48.19 12.44 16.43
N TYR A 936 -46.93 12.10 16.10
CA TYR A 936 -46.27 10.88 16.60
C TYR A 936 -46.06 10.88 18.11
N ASP A 937 -45.67 12.03 18.68
CA ASP A 937 -45.37 12.14 20.11
C ASP A 937 -46.62 12.33 20.98
N ASN A 938 -47.77 12.72 20.40
CA ASN A 938 -49.03 13.02 21.12
C ASN A 938 -50.23 12.20 20.58
N ILE A 939 -49.97 11.02 20.00
CA ILE A 939 -51.00 10.21 19.33
C ILE A 939 -52.13 9.79 20.27
N ASP A 940 -51.80 9.48 21.53
CA ASP A 940 -52.73 9.05 22.57
C ASP A 940 -53.61 10.22 23.09
N ASP A 941 -53.03 11.43 23.21
CA ASP A 941 -53.73 12.64 23.68
C ASP A 941 -54.74 13.19 22.66
N LEU A 942 -54.47 12.99 21.36
CA LEU A 942 -55.35 13.45 20.27
C LEU A 942 -56.47 12.44 19.96
N ASN A 943 -56.27 11.17 20.32
CA ASN A 943 -57.28 10.10 20.35
C ASN A 943 -58.08 9.95 19.03
N TYR A 944 -57.34 9.78 17.92
CA TYR A 944 -57.89 9.48 16.60
C TYR A 944 -58.13 7.98 16.42
N SER A 945 -59.22 7.61 15.74
CA SER A 945 -59.45 6.22 15.30
C SER A 945 -58.58 5.84 14.11
N ASP A 946 -58.38 4.54 13.86
CA ASP A 946 -57.49 4.06 12.78
C ASP A 946 -57.97 4.53 11.37
N ALA A 947 -59.28 4.69 11.16
CA ALA A 947 -59.83 5.26 9.92
C ALA A 947 -59.58 6.78 9.79
N GLU A 948 -59.63 7.53 10.90
CA GLU A 948 -59.24 8.95 10.93
C GLU A 948 -57.71 9.12 10.77
N TYR A 949 -56.93 8.09 11.13
CA TYR A 949 -55.49 8.05 10.89
C TYR A 949 -55.15 7.79 9.42
N GLU A 950 -55.94 6.97 8.69
CA GLU A 950 -55.84 6.87 7.23
C GLU A 950 -56.24 8.18 6.52
N GLU A 951 -57.21 8.94 7.06
CA GLU A 951 -57.53 10.30 6.57
C GLU A 951 -56.36 11.28 6.77
N LEU A 952 -55.43 10.97 7.69
CA LEU A 952 -54.18 11.70 7.93
C LEU A 952 -52.98 11.14 7.14
N ALA A 953 -53.07 9.96 6.53
CA ALA A 953 -51.97 9.32 5.79
C ALA A 953 -51.40 10.14 4.61
N PRO A 954 -52.17 10.96 3.86
CA PRO A 954 -51.61 11.82 2.82
C PRO A 954 -50.57 12.83 3.34
N PHE A 955 -50.61 13.18 4.63
CA PHE A 955 -49.65 14.12 5.23
C PHE A 955 -48.29 13.47 5.57
N THR A 956 -48.21 12.13 5.67
CA THR A 956 -46.95 11.43 5.94
C THR A 956 -46.21 11.04 4.65
N GLN A 957 -46.92 10.82 3.54
CA GLN A 957 -46.31 10.40 2.27
C GLN A 957 -45.42 11.47 1.61
N VAL A 958 -45.66 12.76 1.90
CA VAL A 958 -44.86 13.88 1.35
C VAL A 958 -43.40 13.88 1.84
N ALA A 959 -43.08 13.13 2.90
CA ALA A 959 -41.75 13.14 3.52
C ALA A 959 -41.06 11.75 3.62
N LEU A 960 -41.53 10.75 2.89
CA LEU A 960 -41.01 9.36 2.96
C LEU A 960 -39.54 9.18 2.51
N PHE A 961 -38.92 10.18 1.89
CA PHE A 961 -37.51 10.14 1.46
C PHE A 961 -36.61 11.15 2.19
N HIS A 962 -37.12 11.84 3.22
CA HIS A 962 -36.32 12.75 4.03
C HIS A 962 -35.99 12.10 5.38
N SER A 963 -34.71 11.84 5.64
CA SER A 963 -34.21 11.11 6.81
C SER A 963 -34.69 11.68 8.17
N ALA A 964 -35.06 12.95 8.19
CA ALA A 964 -35.59 13.64 9.37
C ALA A 964 -37.00 13.20 9.81
N VAL A 965 -37.74 12.39 9.04
CA VAL A 965 -39.14 11.99 9.37
C VAL A 965 -39.25 10.49 9.73
N ILE A 966 -38.12 9.79 9.79
CA ILE A 966 -38.06 8.44 10.37
C ILE A 966 -38.28 8.58 11.89
N PRO A 967 -39.28 7.91 12.49
CA PRO A 967 -39.52 8.02 13.92
C PRO A 967 -38.32 7.51 14.72
N LYS A 968 -37.98 8.22 15.79
CA LYS A 968 -36.90 7.82 16.71
C LYS A 968 -37.24 6.46 17.34
N PRO A 969 -36.26 5.60 17.65
CA PRO A 969 -36.49 4.28 18.25
C PRO A 969 -37.32 4.28 19.55
N THR A 970 -37.40 5.43 20.23
CA THR A 970 -38.17 5.64 21.47
C THR A 970 -39.56 6.25 21.25
N SER A 971 -40.00 6.46 20.01
CA SER A 971 -41.28 7.13 19.71
C SER A 971 -42.46 6.17 19.96
N PRO A 972 -43.56 6.64 20.60
CA PRO A 972 -44.73 5.80 20.90
C PRO A 972 -45.30 5.06 19.69
N ILE A 973 -45.22 5.67 18.50
CA ILE A 973 -45.75 5.11 17.26
C ILE A 973 -45.11 3.76 16.86
N LEU A 974 -43.82 3.55 17.14
CA LEU A 974 -43.14 2.27 16.83
C LEU A 974 -43.61 1.12 17.72
N THR A 975 -44.17 1.42 18.90
CA THR A 975 -44.84 0.45 19.77
C THR A 975 -46.14 -0.07 19.14
N LYS A 976 -46.87 0.79 18.40
CA LYS A 976 -48.12 0.43 17.70
C LYS A 976 -47.87 -0.13 16.29
N TYR A 977 -46.84 0.34 15.58
CA TYR A 977 -46.52 -0.06 14.20
C TYR A 977 -45.02 -0.39 14.02
N LYS A 978 -44.61 -1.64 14.29
CA LYS A 978 -43.20 -2.05 14.40
C LYS A 978 -42.36 -2.00 13.10
N LYS A 979 -42.96 -2.10 11.91
CA LYS A 979 -42.24 -2.09 10.61
C LYS A 979 -42.15 -0.70 9.95
N PHE A 980 -42.48 0.36 10.68
CA PHE A 980 -42.61 1.71 10.10
C PHE A 980 -41.24 2.36 9.83
N GLY A 981 -40.90 2.58 8.54
CA GLY A 981 -39.69 3.30 8.11
C GLY A 981 -38.53 2.44 7.62
N MET A 982 -38.67 1.12 7.57
CA MET A 982 -37.70 0.22 6.91
C MET A 982 -38.10 -0.01 5.44
N PRO A 983 -37.16 -0.01 4.48
CA PRO A 983 -37.46 -0.39 3.11
C PRO A 983 -37.82 -1.88 3.05
N SER A 984 -38.82 -2.25 2.22
CA SER A 984 -39.15 -3.66 2.02
C SER A 984 -38.08 -4.37 1.18
N ALA A 985 -37.99 -5.70 1.29
CA ALA A 985 -37.08 -6.51 0.46
C ALA A 985 -37.28 -6.25 -1.05
N ILE A 986 -38.52 -6.00 -1.48
CA ILE A 986 -38.86 -5.64 -2.87
C ILE A 986 -38.22 -4.29 -3.27
N GLN A 987 -38.23 -3.28 -2.39
CA GLN A 987 -37.59 -1.98 -2.64
C GLN A 987 -36.06 -2.09 -2.69
N ILE A 988 -35.46 -2.96 -1.87
CA ILE A 988 -34.02 -3.24 -1.92
C ILE A 988 -33.65 -3.93 -3.24
N LEU A 989 -34.48 -4.87 -3.71
CA LEU A 989 -34.33 -5.54 -5.01
C LEU A 989 -34.47 -4.56 -6.21
N GLU A 990 -35.43 -3.63 -6.16
CA GLU A 990 -35.54 -2.56 -7.15
C GLU A 990 -34.31 -1.63 -7.16
N HIS A 991 -33.72 -1.35 -5.99
CA HIS A 991 -32.48 -0.59 -5.92
C HIS A 991 -31.29 -1.38 -6.50
N LEU A 992 -31.22 -2.70 -6.24
CA LEU A 992 -30.16 -3.57 -6.76
C LEU A 992 -30.13 -3.58 -8.29
N ARG A 993 -31.30 -3.58 -8.94
CA ARG A 993 -31.45 -3.43 -10.41
C ARG A 993 -30.83 -2.14 -10.92
N GLU A 994 -31.08 -1.03 -10.25
CA GLU A 994 -30.52 0.28 -10.62
C GLU A 994 -29.01 0.34 -10.42
N VAL A 995 -28.48 -0.30 -9.36
CA VAL A 995 -27.03 -0.44 -9.15
C VAL A 995 -26.39 -1.28 -10.28
N ALA A 996 -26.96 -2.44 -10.57
CA ALA A 996 -26.45 -3.38 -11.59
C ALA A 996 -26.56 -2.85 -13.02
N PHE A 997 -27.58 -2.03 -13.33
CA PHE A 997 -27.82 -1.53 -14.69
C PHE A 997 -27.24 -0.14 -14.98
N LYS A 998 -27.25 0.78 -14.00
CA LYS A 998 -26.79 2.18 -14.19
C LYS A 998 -25.47 2.47 -13.47
N LEU A 999 -25.31 2.11 -12.20
CA LEU A 999 -24.10 2.46 -11.45
C LEU A 999 -22.87 1.64 -11.87
N SER A 1000 -23.05 0.36 -12.21
CA SER A 1000 -22.02 -0.51 -12.80
C SER A 1000 -21.38 0.06 -14.09
N LYS A 1001 -22.09 0.95 -14.79
CA LYS A 1001 -21.63 1.60 -16.03
C LYS A 1001 -21.08 3.01 -15.79
N SER A 1002 -21.16 3.53 -14.56
CA SER A 1002 -20.73 4.88 -14.21
C SER A 1002 -19.21 4.99 -14.06
N ASN A 1003 -18.61 5.97 -14.74
CA ASN A 1003 -17.17 6.25 -14.64
C ASN A 1003 -16.77 6.90 -13.30
N GLN A 1004 -17.70 7.39 -12.49
CA GLN A 1004 -17.39 7.95 -11.17
C GLN A 1004 -17.07 6.82 -10.16
N TRP A 1005 -17.90 5.79 -10.11
CA TRP A 1005 -17.76 4.67 -9.17
C TRP A 1005 -16.53 3.80 -9.42
N LYS A 1006 -15.95 3.84 -10.63
CA LYS A 1006 -14.68 3.16 -10.95
C LYS A 1006 -13.49 3.62 -10.10
N TYR A 1007 -13.53 4.85 -9.57
CA TYR A 1007 -12.48 5.35 -8.67
C TYR A 1007 -12.71 4.95 -7.21
N GLU A 1008 -13.88 4.39 -6.87
CA GLU A 1008 -14.28 3.98 -5.52
C GLU A 1008 -14.78 2.51 -5.48
N GLU A 1009 -14.13 1.62 -6.26
CA GLU A 1009 -14.52 0.21 -6.41
C GLU A 1009 -14.71 -0.52 -5.07
N PHE A 1010 -13.91 -0.20 -4.05
CA PHE A 1010 -14.04 -0.75 -2.71
C PHE A 1010 -15.38 -0.38 -2.05
N LEU A 1011 -15.82 0.87 -2.17
CA LEU A 1011 -17.10 1.33 -1.62
C LEU A 1011 -18.28 0.70 -2.37
N PHE A 1012 -18.15 0.58 -3.70
CA PHE A 1012 -19.13 -0.09 -4.57
C PHE A 1012 -19.31 -1.58 -4.22
N LYS A 1013 -18.21 -2.32 -4.06
CA LYS A 1013 -18.23 -3.74 -3.62
C LYS A 1013 -18.85 -3.88 -2.22
N LYS A 1014 -18.53 -2.98 -1.29
CA LYS A 1014 -19.12 -2.98 0.08
C LYS A 1014 -20.63 -2.72 0.08
N MET A 1015 -21.11 -1.77 -0.72
CA MET A 1015 -22.53 -1.45 -0.86
C MET A 1015 -23.32 -2.66 -1.39
N LEU A 1016 -22.78 -3.36 -2.40
CA LEU A 1016 -23.40 -4.58 -2.92
C LEU A 1016 -23.48 -5.70 -1.87
N ASP A 1017 -22.39 -5.92 -1.11
CA ASP A 1017 -22.37 -6.88 0.00
C ASP A 1017 -23.43 -6.56 1.06
N GLU A 1018 -23.63 -5.28 1.42
CA GLU A 1018 -24.69 -4.86 2.36
C GLU A 1018 -26.10 -5.11 1.80
N MET A 1019 -26.32 -4.91 0.50
CA MET A 1019 -27.62 -5.19 -0.15
C MET A 1019 -27.90 -6.70 -0.28
N TYR A 1020 -26.90 -7.51 -0.63
CA TYR A 1020 -27.04 -8.97 -0.66
C TYR A 1020 -27.26 -9.55 0.75
N ASN A 1021 -26.57 -9.04 1.78
CA ASN A 1021 -26.84 -9.41 3.18
C ASN A 1021 -28.32 -9.15 3.55
N ALA A 1022 -28.81 -7.93 3.32
CA ALA A 1022 -30.17 -7.53 3.72
C ALA A 1022 -31.26 -8.34 2.98
N LEU A 1023 -31.05 -8.66 1.69
CA LEU A 1023 -31.96 -9.54 0.96
C LEU A 1023 -31.91 -10.98 1.48
N ASN A 1024 -30.72 -11.50 1.79
CA ASN A 1024 -30.51 -12.86 2.29
C ASN A 1024 -31.03 -13.07 3.72
N GLU A 1025 -31.15 -12.02 4.54
CA GLU A 1025 -31.77 -12.09 5.88
C GLU A 1025 -33.30 -12.25 5.83
N GLU A 1026 -33.98 -11.72 4.81
CA GLU A 1026 -35.43 -11.90 4.60
C GLU A 1026 -35.78 -13.24 3.87
N CYS A 1027 -34.76 -14.03 3.50
CA CYS A 1027 -34.91 -15.35 2.88
C CYS A 1027 -35.14 -16.48 3.92
N GLU A 1028 -36.29 -16.45 4.61
CA GLU A 1028 -36.67 -17.50 5.58
C GLU A 1028 -37.51 -18.65 4.99
N ASP A 1029 -38.38 -18.38 3.99
CA ASP A 1029 -39.27 -19.37 3.35
C ASP A 1029 -39.22 -19.32 1.81
N GLU A 1030 -39.33 -20.48 1.15
CA GLU A 1030 -39.37 -20.62 -0.32
C GLU A 1030 -40.58 -19.91 -0.96
N ASP A 1031 -41.67 -19.72 -0.21
CA ASP A 1031 -42.94 -19.16 -0.73
C ASP A 1031 -43.03 -17.62 -0.62
N SER A 1032 -41.95 -16.95 -0.19
CA SER A 1032 -41.89 -15.51 0.07
C SER A 1032 -42.28 -14.64 -1.14
N GLU A 1033 -42.86 -13.47 -0.87
CA GLU A 1033 -43.23 -12.48 -1.89
C GLU A 1033 -42.02 -11.97 -2.70
N LEU A 1034 -40.82 -12.07 -2.09
CA LEU A 1034 -39.53 -11.78 -2.70
C LEU A 1034 -39.16 -12.78 -3.82
N ALA A 1035 -39.43 -14.09 -3.63
CA ALA A 1035 -39.18 -15.13 -4.64
C ALA A 1035 -39.88 -14.81 -5.97
N LYS A 1036 -41.15 -14.38 -5.87
CA LYS A 1036 -42.00 -14.00 -7.01
C LYS A 1036 -41.58 -12.67 -7.67
N SER A 1037 -40.65 -11.93 -7.06
CA SER A 1037 -40.20 -10.61 -7.51
C SER A 1037 -38.91 -10.64 -8.33
N PHE A 1038 -38.15 -11.73 -8.35
CA PHE A 1038 -36.97 -11.91 -9.22
C PHE A 1038 -37.38 -12.15 -10.68
N ILE A 1039 -36.66 -11.56 -11.64
CA ILE A 1039 -36.92 -11.75 -13.07
C ILE A 1039 -35.92 -12.77 -13.62
N ASN A 1040 -36.43 -13.79 -14.31
CA ASN A 1040 -35.57 -14.79 -14.96
C ASN A 1040 -34.67 -14.13 -16.03
N GLY A 1041 -33.36 -14.42 -16.01
CA GLY A 1041 -32.34 -13.80 -16.88
C GLY A 1041 -31.81 -12.43 -16.40
N GLU A 1042 -32.20 -11.97 -15.21
CA GLU A 1042 -31.81 -10.67 -14.66
C GLU A 1042 -30.38 -10.66 -14.10
N ARG A 1043 -29.45 -9.96 -14.77
CA ARG A 1043 -28.02 -9.87 -14.40
C ARG A 1043 -27.73 -8.94 -13.22
N ILE A 1044 -28.21 -9.28 -12.03
CA ILE A 1044 -27.99 -8.54 -10.76
C ILE A 1044 -26.98 -9.18 -9.81
N PHE A 1045 -26.42 -10.35 -10.13
CA PHE A 1045 -25.46 -11.05 -9.26
C PHE A 1045 -24.02 -10.91 -9.77
N LEU A 1046 -23.15 -10.28 -8.98
CA LEU A 1046 -21.75 -10.04 -9.33
C LEU A 1046 -20.84 -11.22 -8.96
N ASN A 1047 -20.54 -12.09 -9.93
CA ASN A 1047 -19.84 -13.35 -9.72
C ASN A 1047 -18.32 -13.22 -10.02
N ILE A 1048 -17.53 -12.84 -9.02
CA ILE A 1048 -16.10 -12.47 -9.18
C ILE A 1048 -15.15 -13.08 -8.14
N TYR A 1049 -13.87 -13.20 -8.52
CA TYR A 1049 -12.74 -13.34 -7.62
C TYR A 1049 -12.27 -11.97 -7.11
N PRO A 1050 -11.53 -11.91 -5.97
CA PRO A 1050 -11.13 -10.64 -5.35
C PRO A 1050 -10.38 -9.65 -6.27
N ASN A 1051 -9.63 -10.18 -7.24
CA ASN A 1051 -8.80 -9.41 -8.17
C ASN A 1051 -9.50 -9.10 -9.51
N GLU A 1052 -10.74 -9.53 -9.70
CA GLU A 1052 -11.51 -9.27 -10.92
C GLU A 1052 -12.32 -7.96 -10.83
N ASN A 1053 -12.51 -7.34 -11.99
CA ASN A 1053 -13.14 -6.03 -12.14
C ASN A 1053 -14.67 -6.11 -11.96
N ALA A 1054 -15.21 -5.37 -10.97
CA ALA A 1054 -16.65 -5.30 -10.73
C ALA A 1054 -17.46 -4.56 -11.82
N PHE A 1055 -16.79 -3.78 -12.66
CA PHE A 1055 -17.40 -2.98 -13.73
C PHE A 1055 -17.30 -3.63 -15.12
N ASP A 1056 -16.95 -4.92 -15.18
CA ASP A 1056 -17.03 -5.73 -16.39
C ASP A 1056 -18.42 -6.37 -16.51
N GLU A 1057 -19.15 -6.09 -17.60
CA GLU A 1057 -20.52 -6.59 -17.81
C GLU A 1057 -20.60 -8.12 -17.95
N SER A 1058 -19.48 -8.81 -18.22
CA SER A 1058 -19.43 -10.27 -18.31
C SER A 1058 -19.45 -10.98 -16.95
N ASN A 1059 -19.08 -10.26 -15.88
CA ASN A 1059 -19.03 -10.73 -14.49
C ASN A 1059 -20.40 -10.64 -13.78
N TRP A 1060 -21.35 -9.88 -14.33
CA TRP A 1060 -22.73 -9.83 -13.85
C TRP A 1060 -23.53 -10.97 -14.49
N LYS A 1061 -24.08 -11.85 -13.65
CA LYS A 1061 -24.79 -13.08 -14.03
C LYS A 1061 -26.25 -13.04 -13.58
N ALA A 1062 -27.11 -13.73 -14.32
CA ALA A 1062 -28.45 -14.02 -13.81
C ALA A 1062 -28.38 -15.13 -12.75
N ALA A 1063 -29.35 -15.20 -11.83
CA ALA A 1063 -29.41 -16.30 -10.87
C ALA A 1063 -29.48 -17.65 -11.59
N ASN A 1064 -30.30 -17.75 -12.64
CA ASN A 1064 -30.45 -18.95 -13.47
C ASN A 1064 -29.20 -19.28 -14.33
N ASP A 1065 -28.24 -18.36 -14.48
CA ASP A 1065 -26.92 -18.63 -15.07
C ASP A 1065 -25.94 -19.24 -14.05
N LEU A 1066 -26.37 -19.46 -12.80
CA LEU A 1066 -25.55 -19.92 -11.68
C LEU A 1066 -26.08 -21.24 -11.13
N ILE A 1067 -25.16 -22.12 -10.74
CA ILE A 1067 -25.46 -23.40 -10.10
C ILE A 1067 -24.70 -23.50 -8.78
N VAL A 1068 -25.43 -23.64 -7.68
CA VAL A 1068 -24.89 -23.83 -6.34
C VAL A 1068 -24.50 -25.28 -6.16
N GLY A 1069 -23.20 -25.51 -5.89
CA GLY A 1069 -22.65 -26.84 -5.57
C GLY A 1069 -21.86 -27.52 -6.70
N VAL A 1070 -21.78 -26.94 -7.90
CA VAL A 1070 -20.90 -27.44 -8.97
C VAL A 1070 -19.43 -27.06 -8.73
N SER A 1071 -18.52 -27.70 -9.47
CA SER A 1071 -17.08 -27.52 -9.34
C SER A 1071 -16.51 -26.40 -10.22
N LEU A 1072 -15.26 -25.97 -9.92
CA LEU A 1072 -14.57 -24.82 -10.55
C LEU A 1072 -14.49 -24.86 -12.08
N SER A 1073 -14.53 -26.06 -12.66
CA SER A 1073 -14.43 -26.33 -14.10
C SER A 1073 -15.77 -26.30 -14.84
N GLU A 1074 -16.90 -26.19 -14.12
CA GLU A 1074 -18.25 -26.35 -14.69
C GLU A 1074 -18.92 -24.99 -14.98
N GLU A 1075 -19.71 -24.94 -16.05
CA GLU A 1075 -20.43 -23.72 -16.45
C GLU A 1075 -21.50 -23.38 -15.41
N GLY A 1076 -21.57 -22.10 -15.01
CA GLY A 1076 -22.43 -21.63 -13.92
C GLY A 1076 -21.84 -21.67 -12.51
N PHE A 1077 -20.55 -22.02 -12.34
CA PHE A 1077 -19.89 -22.02 -11.03
C PHE A 1077 -20.03 -20.69 -10.24
N VAL A 1078 -20.51 -20.80 -8.99
CA VAL A 1078 -20.63 -19.68 -8.04
C VAL A 1078 -19.29 -19.42 -7.35
N LYS A 1079 -18.63 -18.29 -7.67
CA LYS A 1079 -17.36 -17.88 -7.09
C LYS A 1079 -17.52 -17.46 -5.61
N PRO A 1080 -16.41 -17.41 -4.83
CA PRO A 1080 -16.47 -17.12 -3.39
C PRO A 1080 -17.13 -15.80 -2.98
N SER A 1081 -17.24 -14.79 -3.86
CA SER A 1081 -17.95 -13.53 -3.56
C SER A 1081 -19.44 -13.76 -3.27
N LEU A 1082 -20.06 -14.70 -3.98
CA LEU A 1082 -21.50 -15.01 -3.88
C LEU A 1082 -21.80 -16.29 -3.11
N ALA A 1083 -20.83 -17.19 -2.93
CA ALA A 1083 -21.03 -18.49 -2.27
C ALA A 1083 -21.60 -18.41 -0.84
N LYS A 1084 -21.41 -17.28 -0.14
CA LYS A 1084 -22.01 -16.98 1.17
C LYS A 1084 -23.53 -16.70 1.14
N TYR A 1085 -24.10 -16.45 -0.04
CA TYR A 1085 -25.51 -16.05 -0.24
C TYR A 1085 -26.38 -17.18 -0.81
N LYS A 1086 -26.11 -18.43 -0.38
CA LYS A 1086 -26.77 -19.64 -0.91
C LYS A 1086 -28.31 -19.51 -0.96
N LYS A 1087 -28.96 -19.16 0.15
CA LYS A 1087 -30.43 -19.03 0.22
C LYS A 1087 -30.99 -17.98 -0.75
N LEU A 1088 -30.32 -16.83 -0.85
CA LEU A 1088 -30.73 -15.76 -1.76
C LEU A 1088 -30.62 -16.18 -3.23
N LEU A 1089 -29.57 -16.92 -3.60
CA LEU A 1089 -29.40 -17.44 -4.96
C LEU A 1089 -30.46 -18.50 -5.28
N GLU A 1090 -30.72 -19.43 -4.35
CA GLU A 1090 -31.75 -20.47 -4.47
C GLU A 1090 -33.14 -19.87 -4.72
N ILE A 1091 -33.55 -18.89 -3.90
CA ILE A 1091 -34.82 -18.18 -4.04
C ILE A 1091 -34.88 -17.31 -5.30
N ALA A 1092 -33.74 -16.78 -5.77
CA ALA A 1092 -33.66 -16.03 -7.02
C ALA A 1092 -33.69 -16.92 -8.28
N GLY A 1093 -33.65 -18.25 -8.15
CA GLY A 1093 -33.76 -19.20 -9.25
C GLY A 1093 -32.44 -19.80 -9.74
N SER A 1094 -31.38 -19.79 -8.93
CA SER A 1094 -30.15 -20.55 -9.25
C SER A 1094 -30.39 -22.06 -9.15
N GLY A 1095 -29.76 -22.83 -10.05
CA GLY A 1095 -29.79 -24.29 -9.92
C GLY A 1095 -29.09 -24.75 -8.65
N THR A 1096 -29.55 -25.84 -8.04
CA THR A 1096 -28.87 -26.47 -6.90
C THR A 1096 -28.68 -27.95 -7.22
N LEU A 1097 -27.43 -28.41 -7.16
CA LEU A 1097 -27.07 -29.80 -7.42
C LEU A 1097 -27.61 -30.70 -6.31
N ARG A 1098 -28.32 -31.78 -6.66
CA ARG A 1098 -28.95 -32.74 -5.73
C ARG A 1098 -28.24 -34.09 -5.80
N SER A 1099 -27.86 -34.67 -4.67
CA SER A 1099 -27.20 -35.99 -4.61
C SER A 1099 -28.15 -37.13 -4.99
N GLY A 1100 -27.59 -38.29 -5.38
CA GLY A 1100 -28.38 -39.51 -5.63
C GLY A 1100 -28.78 -40.28 -4.36
N GLU A 1101 -28.20 -39.92 -3.20
CA GLU A 1101 -28.50 -40.49 -1.89
C GLU A 1101 -29.73 -39.82 -1.26
N ASP A 1102 -30.92 -40.37 -1.53
CA ASP A 1102 -32.11 -40.13 -0.70
C ASP A 1102 -32.85 -41.45 -0.44
N LEU A 1103 -33.28 -41.60 0.81
CA LEU A 1103 -33.53 -42.85 1.56
C LEU A 1103 -34.62 -43.76 0.99
N ASP A 1104 -34.39 -45.07 1.10
CA ASP A 1104 -35.39 -46.08 1.49
C ASP A 1104 -34.63 -47.29 2.09
N ASP A 1105 -35.04 -47.72 3.29
CA ASP A 1105 -34.35 -48.68 4.16
C ASP A 1105 -35.30 -49.87 4.42
N ASP A 1106 -34.97 -51.05 3.89
CA ASP A 1106 -35.55 -52.39 4.09
C ASP A 1106 -34.93 -53.32 3.00
N SER A 1107 -34.51 -54.58 3.24
CA SER A 1107 -34.60 -55.41 4.43
C SER A 1107 -33.60 -56.59 4.39
N ASP A 1108 -33.35 -57.15 5.56
CA ASP A 1108 -32.98 -58.55 5.89
C ASP A 1108 -31.81 -59.33 5.24
N GLN A 1109 -31.05 -59.87 6.19
CA GLN A 1109 -30.06 -60.95 6.17
C GLN A 1109 -30.29 -62.09 5.16
N ASP A 1110 -29.18 -62.64 4.63
CA ASP A 1110 -28.94 -64.08 4.78
C ASP A 1110 -27.44 -64.43 4.80
N ASP A 1111 -27.02 -65.20 5.80
CA ASP A 1111 -25.67 -65.78 5.90
C ASP A 1111 -25.58 -67.04 5.03
N GLN A 1112 -24.71 -67.07 4.00
CA GLN A 1112 -24.22 -68.35 3.46
C GLN A 1112 -22.70 -68.38 3.32
N ALA A 1113 -22.10 -69.27 4.12
CA ALA A 1113 -20.67 -69.45 4.25
C ALA A 1113 -20.05 -70.23 3.09
N GLU A 1114 -18.80 -69.84 2.78
CA GLU A 1114 -17.71 -70.65 2.23
C GLU A 1114 -17.92 -71.47 0.93
N LYS A 1115 -17.12 -71.09 -0.07
CA LYS A 1115 -16.18 -72.04 -0.69
C LYS A 1115 -14.81 -71.40 -0.87
N VAL A 1116 -13.99 -71.54 0.18
CA VAL A 1116 -12.61 -71.05 0.23
C VAL A 1116 -11.72 -71.78 -0.79
N ASN A 1117 -10.91 -71.03 -1.53
CA ASN A 1117 -9.71 -71.57 -2.18
C ASN A 1117 -8.57 -71.61 -1.14
N PRO A 1118 -8.12 -72.79 -0.68
CA PRO A 1118 -7.26 -72.92 0.49
C PRO A 1118 -5.86 -72.31 0.33
N GLN A 1119 -5.41 -71.98 -0.88
CA GLN A 1119 -4.11 -71.31 -1.07
C GLN A 1119 -4.19 -69.79 -0.97
N GLY A 1120 -5.32 -69.18 -1.39
CA GLY A 1120 -5.52 -67.74 -1.30
C GLY A 1120 -5.66 -67.26 0.14
N GLU A 1121 -6.41 -68.02 0.95
CA GLU A 1121 -6.65 -67.66 2.35
C GLU A 1121 -5.40 -67.84 3.24
N ILE A 1122 -4.57 -68.86 2.98
CA ILE A 1122 -3.28 -69.03 3.69
C ILE A 1122 -2.34 -67.86 3.37
N LEU A 1123 -2.29 -67.40 2.12
CA LEU A 1123 -1.50 -66.25 1.73
C LEU A 1123 -2.04 -64.96 2.35
N LEU A 1124 -3.36 -64.72 2.28
CA LEU A 1124 -3.99 -63.50 2.81
C LEU A 1124 -3.87 -63.42 4.34
N ASN A 1125 -4.13 -64.52 5.05
CA ASN A 1125 -3.94 -64.58 6.50
C ASN A 1125 -2.46 -64.40 6.88
N SER A 1126 -1.51 -65.01 6.15
CA SER A 1126 -0.08 -64.81 6.38
C SER A 1126 0.35 -63.35 6.16
N LEU A 1127 -0.19 -62.68 5.12
CA LEU A 1127 0.09 -61.26 4.85
C LEU A 1127 -0.57 -60.32 5.88
N GLN A 1128 -1.79 -60.61 6.35
CA GLN A 1128 -2.45 -59.86 7.42
C GLN A 1128 -1.78 -60.07 8.78
N GLN A 1129 -1.28 -61.29 9.05
CA GLN A 1129 -0.53 -61.61 10.27
C GLN A 1129 0.85 -60.96 10.25
N SER A 1130 1.52 -60.94 9.09
CA SER A 1130 2.72 -60.13 8.82
C SER A 1130 2.49 -58.64 9.11
N LEU A 1131 1.37 -58.07 8.67
CA LEU A 1131 1.01 -56.68 8.98
C LEU A 1131 0.79 -56.45 10.48
N LYS A 1132 0.09 -57.36 11.17
CA LYS A 1132 -0.14 -57.32 12.63
C LYS A 1132 1.15 -57.47 13.45
N ASN A 1133 2.13 -58.23 12.95
CA ASN A 1133 3.44 -58.40 13.57
C ASN A 1133 4.34 -57.15 13.46
N GLY A 1134 3.96 -56.16 12.65
CA GLY A 1134 4.57 -54.84 12.58
C GLY A 1134 6.08 -54.87 12.28
N LEU A 1135 6.86 -54.14 13.09
CA LEU A 1135 8.32 -53.99 12.94
C LEU A 1135 9.12 -55.28 13.24
N SER A 1136 8.49 -56.30 13.82
CA SER A 1136 9.13 -57.59 14.12
C SER A 1136 9.18 -58.53 12.90
N GLU A 1137 8.43 -58.22 11.84
CA GLU A 1137 8.29 -59.07 10.67
C GLU A 1137 9.27 -58.66 9.55
N PRO A 1138 10.27 -59.50 9.18
CA PRO A 1138 11.30 -59.14 8.21
C PRO A 1138 10.79 -58.90 6.78
N LEU A 1139 9.52 -59.23 6.48
CA LEU A 1139 8.89 -58.95 5.19
C LEU A 1139 8.29 -57.54 5.08
N ASN A 1140 8.17 -56.78 6.18
CA ASN A 1140 7.67 -55.40 6.14
C ASN A 1140 8.82 -54.41 5.86
N ASP A 1141 8.98 -54.01 4.59
CA ASP A 1141 10.08 -53.20 4.05
C ASP A 1141 9.75 -51.71 3.83
N VAL A 1142 8.58 -51.26 4.30
CA VAL A 1142 8.21 -49.83 4.40
C VAL A 1142 7.52 -49.53 5.73
N ILE A 1143 7.75 -48.33 6.26
CA ILE A 1143 7.16 -47.86 7.51
C ILE A 1143 6.55 -46.49 7.26
N PHE A 1144 5.26 -46.35 7.53
CA PHE A 1144 4.54 -45.08 7.50
C PHE A 1144 4.42 -44.52 8.91
N THR A 1145 4.52 -43.20 9.06
CA THR A 1145 4.27 -42.53 10.34
C THR A 1145 3.05 -41.64 10.18
N VAL A 1146 1.94 -41.98 10.84
CA VAL A 1146 0.68 -41.23 10.78
C VAL A 1146 0.29 -40.87 12.21
N LYS A 1147 0.22 -39.56 12.52
CA LYS A 1147 -0.07 -39.03 13.86
C LYS A 1147 0.77 -39.74 14.95
N ASP A 1148 2.09 -39.74 14.76
CA ASP A 1148 3.13 -40.35 15.61
C ASP A 1148 3.09 -41.88 15.78
N GLN A 1149 2.13 -42.60 15.16
CA GLN A 1149 2.14 -44.07 15.12
C GLN A 1149 2.93 -44.59 13.89
N LYS A 1150 3.85 -45.52 14.13
CA LYS A 1150 4.65 -46.19 13.09
C LYS A 1150 3.98 -47.50 12.65
N ILE A 1151 3.49 -47.54 11.41
CA ILE A 1151 2.85 -48.70 10.78
C ILE A 1151 3.85 -49.31 9.81
N ALA A 1152 4.28 -50.55 10.06
CA ALA A 1152 5.16 -51.30 9.15
C ALA A 1152 4.32 -52.17 8.20
N ALA A 1153 4.68 -52.19 6.91
CA ALA A 1153 3.98 -52.91 5.86
C ALA A 1153 4.95 -53.33 4.74
N ASN A 1154 4.48 -54.16 3.81
CA ASN A 1154 5.26 -54.62 2.65
C ASN A 1154 4.96 -53.76 1.39
N ARG A 1155 6.00 -53.31 0.70
CA ARG A 1155 5.92 -52.45 -0.49
C ARG A 1155 5.26 -53.13 -1.68
N LEU A 1156 5.50 -54.42 -1.90
CA LEU A 1156 4.89 -55.17 -3.01
C LEU A 1156 3.40 -55.36 -2.75
N VAL A 1157 3.00 -55.69 -1.52
CA VAL A 1157 1.58 -55.77 -1.13
C VAL A 1157 0.88 -54.43 -1.37
N LEU A 1158 1.48 -53.32 -0.94
CA LEU A 1158 0.92 -51.98 -1.14
C LEU A 1158 0.91 -51.54 -2.61
N ALA A 1159 1.95 -51.88 -3.39
CA ALA A 1159 2.03 -51.61 -4.82
C ALA A 1159 1.05 -52.45 -5.65
N CYS A 1160 0.67 -53.64 -5.18
CA CYS A 1160 -0.42 -54.44 -5.74
C CYS A 1160 -1.80 -53.94 -5.30
N ALA A 1161 -1.91 -53.31 -4.13
CA ALA A 1161 -3.18 -52.82 -3.56
C ALA A 1161 -3.57 -51.42 -4.05
N ALA A 1162 -2.62 -50.55 -4.41
CA ALA A 1162 -2.90 -49.24 -4.97
C ALA A 1162 -1.76 -48.72 -5.88
N ASP A 1163 -2.13 -48.21 -7.06
CA ASP A 1163 -1.18 -47.65 -8.02
C ASP A 1163 -0.39 -46.45 -7.45
N HIS A 1164 -0.94 -45.69 -6.48
CA HIS A 1164 -0.18 -44.67 -5.75
C HIS A 1164 1.13 -45.23 -5.17
N PHE A 1165 1.08 -46.38 -4.49
CA PHE A 1165 2.27 -46.99 -3.89
C PHE A 1165 3.17 -47.63 -4.94
N LYS A 1166 2.59 -48.24 -5.98
CA LYS A 1166 3.32 -48.77 -7.15
C LYS A 1166 4.15 -47.68 -7.83
N HIS A 1167 3.55 -46.50 -8.03
CA HIS A 1167 4.21 -45.32 -8.59
C HIS A 1167 5.23 -44.73 -7.62
N SER A 1168 4.87 -44.50 -6.36
CA SER A 1168 5.74 -43.96 -5.30
C SER A 1168 6.98 -44.81 -5.03
N PHE A 1169 6.87 -46.14 -5.20
CA PHE A 1169 8.00 -47.07 -5.09
C PHE A 1169 8.73 -47.30 -6.44
N SER A 1170 8.20 -46.80 -7.56
CA SER A 1170 8.87 -46.84 -8.87
C SER A 1170 9.79 -45.63 -9.08
N SER A 1171 11.05 -45.87 -9.43
CA SER A 1171 12.13 -44.87 -9.36
C SER A 1171 12.17 -43.81 -10.47
N LYS A 1172 11.03 -43.44 -11.11
CA LYS A 1172 11.04 -42.64 -12.35
C LYS A 1172 10.30 -41.31 -12.36
N TYR A 1173 9.49 -40.97 -11.35
CA TYR A 1173 8.81 -39.68 -11.30
C TYR A 1173 8.93 -39.06 -9.91
N ARG A 1174 9.56 -37.89 -9.86
CA ARG A 1174 9.61 -36.99 -8.70
C ARG A 1174 9.00 -35.66 -9.12
N ASP A 1175 8.10 -35.17 -8.29
CA ASP A 1175 7.80 -33.75 -8.07
C ASP A 1175 7.41 -32.94 -9.32
N GLU A 1176 6.20 -33.20 -9.82
CA GLU A 1176 5.36 -32.16 -10.40
C GLU A 1176 4.26 -31.86 -9.38
N ASP A 1177 4.14 -30.61 -8.93
CA ASP A 1177 3.03 -30.18 -8.06
C ASP A 1177 1.74 -30.15 -8.88
N TRP A 1178 0.97 -31.24 -8.82
CA TRP A 1178 -0.32 -31.34 -9.52
C TRP A 1178 -1.34 -30.41 -8.85
N SER A 1179 -2.15 -29.73 -9.66
CA SER A 1179 -3.25 -28.93 -9.12
C SER A 1179 -4.26 -29.85 -8.41
N GLN A 1180 -5.06 -29.27 -7.50
CA GLN A 1180 -6.11 -30.03 -6.80
C GLN A 1180 -7.08 -30.72 -7.79
N GLU A 1181 -7.31 -30.12 -8.96
CA GLU A 1181 -8.11 -30.70 -10.04
C GLU A 1181 -7.42 -31.89 -10.72
N GLN A 1182 -6.11 -31.78 -11.01
CA GLN A 1182 -5.33 -32.86 -11.62
C GLN A 1182 -5.22 -34.09 -10.71
N GLU A 1183 -5.09 -33.90 -9.39
CA GLU A 1183 -5.07 -35.01 -8.44
C GLU A 1183 -6.47 -35.63 -8.23
N ASN A 1184 -7.55 -34.83 -8.32
CA ASN A 1184 -8.92 -35.35 -8.29
C ASN A 1184 -9.25 -36.17 -9.56
N GLU A 1185 -8.89 -35.70 -10.75
CA GLU A 1185 -9.07 -36.41 -12.03
C GLU A 1185 -8.31 -37.75 -12.04
N ARG A 1186 -7.10 -37.75 -11.45
CA ARG A 1186 -6.31 -38.96 -11.22
C ARG A 1186 -6.99 -39.96 -10.29
N GLN A 1187 -7.54 -39.50 -9.16
CA GLN A 1187 -8.19 -40.36 -8.18
C GLN A 1187 -9.49 -40.97 -8.73
N TYR A 1188 -10.29 -40.18 -9.45
CA TYR A 1188 -11.44 -40.69 -10.22
C TYR A 1188 -11.02 -41.82 -11.16
N LYS A 1189 -9.98 -41.62 -11.97
CA LYS A 1189 -9.50 -42.65 -12.90
C LYS A 1189 -9.03 -43.92 -12.20
N ILE A 1190 -8.28 -43.79 -11.10
CA ILE A 1190 -7.84 -44.94 -10.29
C ILE A 1190 -9.04 -45.72 -9.74
N LEU A 1191 -10.11 -45.05 -9.29
CA LEU A 1191 -11.32 -45.72 -8.80
C LEU A 1191 -12.08 -46.43 -9.92
N MET A 1192 -12.12 -45.87 -11.14
CA MET A 1192 -12.74 -46.51 -12.31
C MET A 1192 -11.98 -47.76 -12.76
N ASP A 1193 -10.64 -47.71 -12.77
CA ASP A 1193 -9.77 -48.88 -13.03
C ASP A 1193 -9.87 -49.93 -11.91
N LEU A 1194 -10.03 -49.49 -10.65
CA LEU A 1194 -10.20 -50.36 -9.48
C LEU A 1194 -11.56 -51.08 -9.47
N LEU A 1195 -12.61 -50.43 -9.97
CA LEU A 1195 -13.93 -51.04 -10.12
C LEU A 1195 -13.87 -52.23 -11.08
N GLU A 1196 -13.31 -52.03 -12.29
CA GLU A 1196 -13.05 -53.10 -13.27
C GLU A 1196 -12.24 -54.24 -12.65
N ALA A 1197 -11.12 -53.93 -12.00
CA ALA A 1197 -10.28 -54.95 -11.38
C ALA A 1197 -10.99 -55.71 -10.25
N SER A 1198 -11.80 -55.02 -9.44
CA SER A 1198 -12.54 -55.63 -8.33
C SER A 1198 -13.65 -56.57 -8.79
N ASP A 1199 -14.33 -56.27 -9.90
CA ASP A 1199 -15.29 -57.17 -10.54
C ASP A 1199 -14.58 -58.37 -11.19
N TYR A 1200 -13.54 -58.12 -11.99
CA TYR A 1200 -12.77 -59.16 -12.69
C TYR A 1200 -12.16 -60.21 -11.75
N TYR A 1201 -11.69 -59.78 -10.56
CA TYR A 1201 -11.15 -60.67 -9.53
C TYR A 1201 -12.18 -61.10 -8.46
N ASN A 1202 -13.46 -60.75 -8.63
CA ASN A 1202 -14.58 -61.12 -7.75
C ASN A 1202 -14.37 -60.71 -6.27
N LEU A 1203 -13.86 -59.50 -6.05
CA LEU A 1203 -13.50 -58.92 -4.75
C LEU A 1203 -14.66 -58.08 -4.20
N MET A 1204 -15.81 -58.71 -3.93
CA MET A 1204 -17.08 -58.02 -3.67
C MET A 1204 -17.02 -56.88 -2.63
N ASN A 1205 -16.29 -57.06 -1.52
CA ASN A 1205 -16.15 -56.00 -0.50
C ASN A 1205 -15.37 -54.79 -1.03
N LEU A 1206 -14.34 -55.01 -1.86
CA LEU A 1206 -13.58 -53.93 -2.47
C LEU A 1206 -14.40 -53.24 -3.58
N LYS A 1207 -15.18 -54.02 -4.33
CA LYS A 1207 -16.12 -53.52 -5.35
C LYS A 1207 -17.15 -52.59 -4.72
N ASN A 1208 -17.87 -53.05 -3.70
CA ASN A 1208 -18.90 -52.28 -3.00
C ASN A 1208 -18.36 -50.97 -2.38
N GLU A 1209 -17.15 -50.98 -1.82
CA GLU A 1209 -16.52 -49.76 -1.29
C GLU A 1209 -16.00 -48.83 -2.40
N THR A 1210 -15.56 -49.38 -3.54
CA THR A 1210 -15.15 -48.58 -4.71
C THR A 1210 -16.36 -47.92 -5.36
N GLU A 1211 -17.49 -48.61 -5.46
CA GLU A 1211 -18.78 -48.06 -5.92
C GLU A 1211 -19.19 -46.85 -5.07
N LYS A 1212 -19.26 -47.00 -3.74
CA LYS A 1212 -19.56 -45.89 -2.83
C LYS A 1212 -18.57 -44.73 -2.98
N LYS A 1213 -17.28 -45.04 -3.12
CA LYS A 1213 -16.26 -43.99 -3.31
C LYS A 1213 -16.41 -43.24 -4.62
N LEU A 1214 -16.93 -43.86 -5.68
CA LEU A 1214 -17.20 -43.20 -6.95
C LEU A 1214 -18.37 -42.21 -6.87
N PHE A 1215 -19.30 -42.33 -5.90
CA PHE A 1215 -20.40 -41.37 -5.70
C PHE A 1215 -19.89 -39.93 -5.52
N GLU A 1216 -18.74 -39.77 -4.86
CA GLU A 1216 -18.06 -38.48 -4.62
C GLU A 1216 -17.53 -37.81 -5.90
N TYR A 1217 -17.43 -38.56 -7.01
CA TYR A 1217 -16.84 -38.10 -8.29
C TYR A 1217 -17.86 -38.05 -9.45
N VAL A 1218 -19.14 -38.39 -9.20
CA VAL A 1218 -20.23 -38.20 -10.16
C VAL A 1218 -20.59 -36.71 -10.23
N LYS A 1219 -20.61 -36.18 -11.46
CA LYS A 1219 -20.90 -34.80 -11.81
C LYS A 1219 -21.86 -34.76 -13.01
N LEU A 1220 -22.41 -33.59 -13.30
CA LEU A 1220 -23.27 -33.40 -14.48
C LEU A 1220 -22.55 -33.79 -15.78
N CYS A 1221 -21.27 -33.44 -15.92
CA CYS A 1221 -20.52 -33.67 -17.14
C CYS A 1221 -20.00 -35.11 -17.37
N ASN A 1222 -20.06 -36.00 -16.37
CA ASN A 1222 -19.52 -37.37 -16.47
C ASN A 1222 -20.50 -38.48 -16.03
N VAL A 1223 -21.70 -38.16 -15.52
CA VAL A 1223 -22.61 -39.17 -14.98
C VAL A 1223 -22.99 -40.26 -16.00
N ASP A 1224 -23.14 -39.91 -17.28
CA ASP A 1224 -23.41 -40.89 -18.34
C ASP A 1224 -22.21 -41.85 -18.57
N GLU A 1225 -20.97 -41.32 -18.56
CA GLU A 1225 -19.75 -42.14 -18.67
C GLU A 1225 -19.59 -43.06 -17.46
N VAL A 1226 -19.89 -42.56 -16.25
CA VAL A 1226 -19.86 -43.37 -15.02
C VAL A 1226 -20.95 -44.44 -15.05
N LEU A 1227 -22.16 -44.11 -15.53
CA LEU A 1227 -23.27 -45.06 -15.63
C LEU A 1227 -22.99 -46.17 -16.65
N ASP A 1228 -22.44 -45.83 -17.82
CA ASP A 1228 -22.01 -46.81 -18.83
C ASP A 1228 -20.90 -47.72 -18.28
N HIS A 1229 -19.89 -47.16 -17.62
CA HIS A 1229 -18.80 -47.94 -17.01
C HIS A 1229 -19.31 -48.84 -15.88
N ALA A 1230 -20.17 -48.31 -15.00
CA ALA A 1230 -20.80 -49.07 -13.92
C ALA A 1230 -21.66 -50.23 -14.46
N SER A 1231 -22.37 -50.02 -15.56
CA SER A 1231 -23.16 -51.04 -16.26
C SER A 1231 -22.30 -52.15 -16.87
N ASN A 1232 -21.13 -51.81 -17.42
CA ASN A 1232 -20.20 -52.80 -18.00
C ASN A 1232 -19.59 -53.75 -16.95
N TYR A 1233 -19.48 -53.30 -15.69
CA TYR A 1233 -18.88 -54.07 -14.59
C TYR A 1233 -19.88 -54.42 -13.47
N ASN A 1234 -21.19 -54.48 -13.78
CA ASN A 1234 -22.27 -54.91 -12.85
C ASN A 1234 -22.24 -54.20 -11.49
N ALA A 1235 -22.03 -52.88 -11.48
CA ALA A 1235 -21.84 -52.08 -10.27
C ALA A 1235 -23.17 -51.49 -9.77
N ASP A 1236 -24.05 -52.36 -9.27
CA ASP A 1236 -25.47 -52.07 -9.02
C ASP A 1236 -25.73 -50.85 -8.11
N SER A 1237 -24.86 -50.58 -7.12
CA SER A 1237 -25.03 -49.45 -6.22
C SER A 1237 -24.70 -48.14 -6.93
N LEU A 1238 -23.64 -48.15 -7.75
CA LEU A 1238 -23.24 -47.00 -8.57
C LEU A 1238 -24.21 -46.75 -9.73
N ILE A 1239 -24.76 -47.80 -10.35
CA ILE A 1239 -25.85 -47.69 -11.34
C ILE A 1239 -27.08 -47.05 -10.70
N LYS A 1240 -27.50 -47.50 -9.51
CA LYS A 1240 -28.66 -46.93 -8.79
C LYS A 1240 -28.42 -45.47 -8.41
N TYR A 1241 -27.23 -45.13 -7.92
CA TYR A 1241 -26.84 -43.76 -7.58
C TYR A 1241 -26.81 -42.85 -8.82
N CYS A 1242 -26.19 -43.27 -9.92
CA CYS A 1242 -26.11 -42.47 -11.15
C CYS A 1242 -27.48 -42.24 -11.78
N ASN A 1243 -28.34 -43.26 -11.87
CA ASN A 1243 -29.71 -43.08 -12.36
C ASN A 1243 -30.51 -42.10 -11.48
N LYS A 1244 -30.45 -42.23 -10.15
CA LYS A 1244 -31.15 -41.32 -9.24
C LYS A 1244 -30.55 -39.91 -9.25
N PHE A 1245 -29.25 -39.76 -9.50
CA PHE A 1245 -28.60 -38.47 -9.75
C PHE A 1245 -29.05 -37.83 -11.06
N ILE A 1246 -29.20 -38.61 -12.14
CA ILE A 1246 -29.76 -38.14 -13.42
C ILE A 1246 -31.23 -37.69 -13.23
N GLU A 1247 -32.06 -38.50 -12.56
CA GLU A 1247 -33.45 -38.14 -12.25
C GLU A 1247 -33.54 -36.86 -11.40
N ASN A 1248 -32.71 -36.74 -10.36
CA ASN A 1248 -32.70 -35.59 -9.45
C ASN A 1248 -32.18 -34.29 -10.09
N ASN A 1249 -31.42 -34.36 -11.18
CA ASN A 1249 -30.78 -33.22 -11.84
C ASN A 1249 -31.14 -33.07 -13.33
N GLN A 1250 -32.24 -33.69 -13.79
CA GLN A 1250 -32.67 -33.76 -15.19
C GLN A 1250 -32.96 -32.40 -15.87
N SER A 1251 -32.91 -31.28 -15.13
CA SER A 1251 -32.99 -29.91 -15.65
C SER A 1251 -31.63 -29.28 -15.98
N PHE A 1252 -30.52 -29.94 -15.62
CA PHE A 1252 -29.14 -29.44 -15.77
C PHE A 1252 -28.26 -30.32 -16.68
N LEU A 1253 -28.80 -31.48 -17.10
CA LEU A 1253 -28.25 -32.43 -18.07
C LEU A 1253 -28.92 -32.21 -19.43
#